data_AF-A0A821YZR3-F1
#
_entry.id   AF-A0A821YZR3-F1
#
_cell.length_a   1.000
_cell.length_b   1.000
_cell.length_c   1.000
_cell.angle_alpha   90.00
_cell.angle_beta   90.00
_cell.angle_gamma   90.00
#
_symmetry.space_group_name_H-M   'P 1'
#
loop_
_entity.id
_entity.type
_entity.pdbx_description
1 polymer ?
#
loop_
_entity_poly.entity_id
_entity_poly.type
_entity_poly.pdbx_seq_one_letter_code
_entity_poly.pdbx_strand_id
1 'polypeptide(L)'
;MDIRDDCPHKDDENITHINRGNLTELLKHHFKCEITGTYLHQSLVRNDICECKLEDQHWCEDEDLHINYARKNISFQTICDGFTELIPITIEGQNETDETECEQWSCKNIYTPCDGLWNCPHGEDEVGCDLSSSLNCSSDCHKCVSPDTNELICLPVKQANDGKIDCLGATDEPTLCQEKYQVNFYYNFYCINSSPYKCIGHQSLCDNGAFCDHGDDEKFCVKNRTDISIVDNICHSSYVSIRSEVEQFLCHETKYKVKQQRKYFSLDEMSKPVEDQTKNIIKPIFSNLPRMEMPHQHELRCHRGFDLRIWLNNEKNLTTNACLCPPSFYGNMCQYQNQRVSLTIKFQVVSDSWSTLFAIIISLIDDSEERTIHSYEQFTYLATRDCKIKFNIYLLYSTRPKNESKNYAIQIDIYEKISLIYRGSLLFPIIFPFLPVHRLVYIVDIPRINEDIQSCSNSQCIRGKCVKYSNNPKNGSFCQCKPGWSGRYCTIQHTCTCSSDSICIDVLANNRSVCVCPINKFGDRCLLVNTICQMDKNFTCQHGGQCIPADEYMISARKFICICPKGYIGDRCEIVDNKIILSFQKSIVLSQSIFIHFIQVINNSAPMRTTTFRTIPLTKSSLVVYWSQPFHLVFIELLNKIYYLAVIQKTYERSTIINKMINPTDRCQHINELFNGTFVQMHVLRRIKYYHLPCRNYSSNLSCFYDDLHICLCYDYGNQRLANCFDFNHNMKFECLGQSVCENAGECFQDTSDCPQRSMCICPACFYGTRCQFSSSGFGLSLDSILAYHIQPHINLIHQPNIVKICFALTTILMVAGFINGTLALITFNNKIICEVGCGLYLLGSSITTLLITILFGLKFWILVLAQMAIISNRLFLQIQCISLDFLLRICLNMDQWLNACVAIERAITIIKATHFHKDKSRKLAKLAIAILLIVIIGTSIYDPFYRRLIDEENEDDKRVWCIVTYPSSLQIFNSIIHTFHFLTPFVINLISAVILIAKKSRQRSNLQINRSFKELLKEQIRQHKHLFTAPVALVILALPRLILLFISKCMKSTNDAWLFLVGYLISFIPPMLTFLVFVLPSKFYKKQLHKSLVAYRTKIQRRLKYIKYK
;
A
#
# COMPACT_ATOMS: atom_id res chain seq x y z
N MET A 1 18.54 34.81 -18.08
CA MET A 1 19.84 34.96 -17.40
C MET A 1 19.65 36.09 -16.41
N ASP A 2 19.86 35.82 -15.12
CA ASP A 2 19.77 36.85 -14.10
C ASP A 2 20.90 37.86 -14.34
N ILE A 3 20.65 39.15 -14.16
CA ILE A 3 21.64 40.21 -14.39
C ILE A 3 22.43 40.48 -13.09
N ARG A 4 22.14 39.75 -12.01
CA ARG A 4 22.78 39.91 -10.71
C ARG A 4 23.84 38.84 -10.47
N ASP A 5 25.07 39.31 -10.32
CA ASP A 5 26.24 38.50 -9.95
C ASP A 5 26.13 38.07 -8.47
N ASP A 6 25.44 36.96 -8.22
CA ASP A 6 25.17 36.46 -6.87
C ASP A 6 26.26 35.47 -6.37
N CYS A 7 27.09 34.91 -7.26
CA CYS A 7 28.22 34.04 -6.93
C CYS A 7 29.57 34.61 -7.42
N PRO A 8 30.66 34.53 -6.63
CA PRO A 8 31.97 35.12 -6.96
C PRO A 8 32.62 34.59 -8.25
N HIS A 9 32.19 33.43 -8.75
CA HIS A 9 32.83 32.76 -9.88
C HIS A 9 31.89 32.44 -11.06
N LYS A 10 30.63 32.90 -11.05
CA LYS A 10 29.61 32.64 -12.10
C LYS A 10 29.52 31.15 -12.49
N ASP A 11 29.80 30.30 -11.53
CA ASP A 11 29.96 28.85 -11.65
C ASP A 11 28.61 28.14 -11.74
N ASP A 12 27.55 28.77 -11.23
CA ASP A 12 26.14 28.42 -11.42
C ASP A 12 25.58 28.84 -12.79
N GLU A 13 26.22 29.79 -13.49
CA GLU A 13 25.81 30.26 -14.82
C GLU A 13 26.60 29.62 -15.98
N ASN A 14 27.64 28.83 -15.69
CA ASN A 14 28.51 28.27 -16.72
C ASN A 14 28.00 26.92 -17.26
N ILE A 15 27.20 26.99 -18.33
CA ILE A 15 26.62 25.84 -19.07
C ILE A 15 27.66 24.76 -19.43
N THR A 16 28.92 25.13 -19.67
CA THR A 16 29.99 24.16 -20.02
C THR A 16 30.46 23.31 -18.84
N HIS A 17 30.39 23.83 -17.61
CA HIS A 17 30.69 23.09 -16.39
C HIS A 17 29.52 22.21 -15.95
N ILE A 18 28.29 22.69 -16.17
CA ILE A 18 27.04 21.95 -15.90
C ILE A 18 26.89 20.76 -16.85
N ASN A 19 27.24 20.89 -18.14
CA ASN A 19 27.15 19.79 -19.11
C ASN A 19 28.06 18.58 -18.81
N ARG A 20 29.03 18.70 -17.90
CA ARG A 20 29.85 17.56 -17.42
C ARG A 20 29.21 16.80 -16.25
N GLY A 21 28.20 17.36 -15.58
CA GLY A 21 27.46 16.72 -14.50
C GLY A 21 26.05 16.36 -14.94
N ASN A 22 25.74 15.06 -15.01
CA ASN A 22 24.42 14.45 -15.19
C ASN A 22 23.27 15.39 -15.63
N LEU A 23 22.99 15.45 -16.93
CA LEU A 23 21.85 16.14 -17.56
C LEU A 23 20.49 15.90 -16.84
N THR A 24 20.35 14.74 -16.19
CA THR A 24 19.18 14.34 -15.40
C THR A 24 18.95 15.15 -14.12
N GLU A 25 19.99 15.76 -13.56
CA GLU A 25 19.91 16.55 -12.33
C GLU A 25 19.49 18.00 -12.64
N LEU A 26 19.92 18.53 -13.78
CA LEU A 26 19.52 19.85 -14.28
C LEU A 26 18.03 19.93 -14.60
N LEU A 27 17.48 18.91 -15.27
CA LEU A 27 16.05 18.79 -15.62
C LEU A 27 15.11 18.73 -14.39
N LYS A 28 15.62 18.49 -13.18
CA LYS A 28 14.81 18.52 -11.95
C LYS A 28 14.54 19.92 -11.43
N HIS A 29 15.42 20.88 -11.74
CA HIS A 29 15.39 22.23 -11.19
C HIS A 29 15.17 23.30 -12.26
N HIS A 30 15.31 22.92 -13.53
CA HIS A 30 15.21 23.82 -14.66
C HIS A 30 14.20 23.32 -15.69
N PHE A 31 13.33 24.21 -16.14
CA PHE A 31 12.46 24.04 -17.29
C PHE A 31 13.28 24.23 -18.57
N LYS A 32 13.10 23.36 -19.56
CA LYS A 32 13.81 23.48 -20.83
C LYS A 32 12.87 24.03 -21.88
N CYS A 33 13.21 25.18 -22.44
CA CYS A 33 12.59 25.69 -23.66
C CYS A 33 13.04 24.80 -24.82
N GLU A 34 12.11 24.22 -25.57
CA GLU A 34 12.43 23.30 -26.66
C GLU A 34 12.85 24.06 -27.92
N ILE A 35 12.18 25.18 -28.22
CA ILE A 35 12.47 26.01 -29.40
C ILE A 35 13.89 26.59 -29.34
N THR A 36 14.25 27.18 -28.21
CA THR A 36 15.57 27.83 -28.04
C THR A 36 16.63 26.88 -27.46
N GLY A 37 16.22 25.73 -26.92
CA GLY A 37 17.08 24.79 -26.23
C GLY A 37 17.63 25.31 -24.89
N THR A 38 17.13 26.45 -24.39
CA THR A 38 17.62 27.09 -23.16
C THR A 38 16.99 26.47 -21.91
N TYR A 39 17.75 26.44 -20.81
CA TYR A 39 17.28 25.97 -19.51
C TYR A 39 17.00 27.16 -18.60
N LEU A 40 15.77 27.26 -18.11
CA LEU A 40 15.27 28.30 -17.21
C LEU A 40 15.09 27.73 -15.82
N HIS A 41 15.46 28.47 -14.77
CA HIS A 41 15.18 28.04 -13.41
C HIS A 41 13.66 28.02 -13.16
N GLN A 42 13.15 27.03 -12.42
CA GLN A 42 11.71 26.83 -12.23
C GLN A 42 10.97 28.06 -11.66
N SER A 43 11.66 28.97 -10.96
CA SER A 43 11.09 30.22 -10.42
C SER A 43 10.71 31.25 -11.48
N LEU A 44 11.26 31.11 -12.69
CA LEU A 44 10.98 31.98 -13.83
C LEU A 44 9.79 31.46 -14.65
N VAL A 45 9.29 30.26 -14.38
CA VAL A 45 8.13 29.69 -15.08
C VAL A 45 6.84 30.21 -14.44
N ARG A 46 5.92 30.76 -15.24
CA ARG A 46 4.68 31.43 -14.80
C ARG A 46 4.92 32.72 -14.01
N ASN A 47 5.86 33.53 -14.48
CA ASN A 47 6.17 34.82 -13.88
C ASN A 47 5.55 36.01 -14.65
N ASP A 48 4.68 35.74 -15.62
CA ASP A 48 4.07 36.65 -16.58
C ASP A 48 5.07 37.32 -17.56
N ILE A 49 6.30 36.79 -17.69
CA ILE A 49 7.36 37.28 -18.56
C ILE A 49 7.84 36.13 -19.45
N CYS A 50 7.88 36.34 -20.75
CA CYS A 50 8.29 35.28 -21.67
C CYS A 50 9.81 35.17 -21.80
N GLU A 51 10.43 34.16 -21.17
CA GLU A 51 11.87 33.92 -21.29
C GLU A 51 12.24 32.93 -22.39
N CYS A 52 11.34 32.05 -22.84
CA CYS A 52 11.61 31.10 -23.92
C CYS A 52 11.62 31.71 -25.35
N LYS A 53 11.43 33.04 -25.49
CA LYS A 53 11.18 33.78 -26.75
C LYS A 53 9.89 33.36 -27.46
N LEU A 54 9.14 34.35 -27.94
CA LEU A 54 7.86 34.15 -28.65
C LEU A 54 8.09 33.64 -30.08
N GLU A 55 7.35 32.61 -30.47
CA GLU A 55 7.11 32.24 -31.87
C GLU A 55 5.74 32.82 -32.29
N ASP A 56 5.65 33.46 -33.45
CA ASP A 56 4.41 34.04 -34.00
C ASP A 56 3.61 35.00 -33.09
N GLN A 57 4.32 35.83 -32.32
CA GLN A 57 3.82 36.98 -31.55
C GLN A 57 2.81 36.71 -30.41
N HIS A 58 2.35 35.48 -30.15
CA HIS A 58 1.24 35.24 -29.20
C HIS A 58 1.38 34.04 -28.26
N TRP A 59 2.48 33.29 -28.29
CA TRP A 59 2.63 32.08 -27.49
C TRP A 59 4.01 31.96 -26.84
N CYS A 60 4.01 31.63 -25.54
CA CYS A 60 5.21 31.50 -24.75
C CYS A 60 5.29 30.14 -24.02
N GLU A 61 6.37 29.37 -24.22
CA GLU A 61 6.46 27.99 -23.70
C GLU A 61 6.47 27.86 -22.17
N ASP A 62 7.07 28.82 -21.47
CA ASP A 62 7.22 28.89 -20.00
C ASP A 62 5.99 29.47 -19.31
N GLU A 63 5.24 30.32 -19.99
CA GLU A 63 4.04 30.96 -19.43
C GLU A 63 2.76 30.19 -19.79
N ASP A 64 2.62 29.73 -21.05
CA ASP A 64 1.43 29.08 -21.59
C ASP A 64 1.51 27.54 -21.52
N LEU A 65 1.75 27.01 -20.31
CA LEU A 65 1.90 25.55 -20.10
C LEU A 65 0.66 24.73 -20.56
N HIS A 66 -0.53 25.33 -20.59
CA HIS A 66 -1.75 24.67 -21.06
C HIS A 66 -1.76 24.46 -22.59
N ILE A 67 -1.32 25.47 -23.35
CA ILE A 67 -1.15 25.39 -24.82
C ILE A 67 -0.10 24.32 -25.16
N ASN A 68 1.02 24.34 -24.44
CA ASN A 68 2.12 23.40 -24.64
C ASN A 68 1.68 21.95 -24.41
N TYR A 69 0.82 21.71 -23.41
CA TYR A 69 0.25 20.39 -23.14
C TYR A 69 -0.67 19.91 -24.29
N ALA A 70 -1.59 20.75 -24.76
CA ALA A 70 -2.53 20.41 -25.85
C ALA A 70 -1.79 20.12 -27.18
N ARG A 71 -0.74 20.89 -27.47
CA ARG A 71 0.11 20.70 -28.67
C ARG A 71 0.92 19.41 -28.70
N LYS A 72 1.17 18.80 -27.53
CA LYS A 72 2.08 17.65 -27.36
C LYS A 72 1.36 16.35 -26.99
N ASN A 73 0.26 16.43 -26.26
CA ASN A 73 -0.41 15.26 -25.71
C ASN A 73 -1.74 15.01 -26.41
N ILE A 74 -1.94 13.76 -26.80
CA ILE A 74 -3.17 13.30 -27.43
C ILE A 74 -4.26 13.22 -26.34
N SER A 75 -5.32 14.02 -26.48
CA SER A 75 -6.47 14.02 -25.56
C SER A 75 -7.72 13.51 -26.27
N PHE A 76 -8.43 12.56 -25.66
CA PHE A 76 -9.69 12.05 -26.23
C PHE A 76 -10.77 13.14 -26.36
N GLN A 77 -10.77 14.12 -25.45
CA GLN A 77 -11.81 15.14 -25.35
C GLN A 77 -11.72 16.22 -26.44
N THR A 78 -10.55 16.38 -27.08
CA THR A 78 -10.29 17.42 -28.08
C THR A 78 -10.00 16.85 -29.48
N ILE A 79 -10.12 15.53 -29.68
CA ILE A 79 -9.98 14.90 -30.99
C ILE A 79 -11.24 15.14 -31.83
N CYS A 80 -11.04 15.49 -33.11
CA CYS A 80 -12.10 15.65 -34.10
C CYS A 80 -13.17 16.66 -33.64
N ASP A 81 -12.71 17.78 -33.07
CA ASP A 81 -13.57 18.87 -32.59
C ASP A 81 -13.57 20.10 -33.51
N GLY A 82 -12.93 20.00 -34.68
CA GLY A 82 -12.93 21.03 -35.72
C GLY A 82 -11.75 22.00 -35.65
N PHE A 83 -10.84 21.87 -34.67
CA PHE A 83 -9.66 22.73 -34.53
C PHE A 83 -8.39 21.89 -34.46
N THR A 84 -7.38 22.25 -35.25
CA THR A 84 -6.07 21.57 -35.21
C THR A 84 -5.21 22.13 -34.08
N GLU A 85 -5.13 21.43 -32.94
CA GLU A 85 -4.34 21.82 -31.78
C GLU A 85 -3.02 21.05 -31.70
N LEU A 86 -3.05 19.76 -32.04
CA LEU A 86 -1.88 18.89 -32.00
C LEU A 86 -0.91 19.22 -33.14
N ILE A 87 0.39 19.33 -32.82
CA ILE A 87 1.43 19.51 -33.85
C ILE A 87 1.41 18.28 -34.78
N PRO A 88 1.45 18.45 -36.12
CA PRO A 88 1.38 17.33 -37.05
C PRO A 88 2.48 16.29 -36.79
N ILE A 89 2.08 15.03 -36.65
CA ILE A 89 2.98 13.90 -36.42
C ILE A 89 3.11 13.12 -37.73
N THR A 90 4.34 12.93 -38.22
CA THR A 90 4.56 12.12 -39.42
C THR A 90 4.46 10.63 -39.08
N ILE A 91 3.41 9.96 -39.57
CA ILE A 91 3.15 8.53 -39.36
C ILE A 91 3.12 7.87 -40.74
N GLU A 92 3.95 6.84 -40.96
CA GLU A 92 4.03 6.12 -42.25
C GLU A 92 4.27 7.02 -43.49
N GLY A 93 4.88 8.20 -43.29
CA GLY A 93 5.17 9.18 -44.34
C GLY A 93 4.07 10.21 -44.62
N GLN A 94 2.97 10.20 -43.86
CA GLN A 94 1.89 11.19 -43.92
C GLN A 94 1.87 12.04 -42.65
N ASN A 95 1.56 13.34 -42.77
CA ASN A 95 1.41 14.23 -41.62
C ASN A 95 -0.03 14.11 -41.08
N GLU A 96 -0.15 13.49 -39.91
CA GLU A 96 -1.42 13.25 -39.22
C GLU A 96 -1.62 14.29 -38.10
N THR A 97 -2.83 14.82 -37.98
CA THR A 97 -3.27 15.71 -36.89
C THR A 97 -4.41 15.08 -36.08
N ASP A 98 -4.85 15.75 -35.02
CA ASP A 98 -6.10 15.45 -34.30
C ASP A 98 -7.35 15.47 -35.20
N GLU A 99 -7.38 16.29 -36.25
CA GLU A 99 -8.54 16.48 -37.16
C GLU A 99 -8.52 15.67 -38.47
N THR A 100 -7.52 14.82 -38.68
CA THR A 100 -7.46 13.89 -39.83
C THR A 100 -8.34 12.65 -39.62
N GLU A 101 -8.84 11.97 -40.65
CA GLU A 101 -9.59 10.69 -40.53
C GLU A 101 -10.82 10.70 -39.57
N CYS A 102 -11.49 11.86 -39.40
CA CYS A 102 -12.61 12.01 -38.45
C CYS A 102 -13.97 11.49 -38.94
N GLU A 103 -14.05 10.81 -40.09
CA GLU A 103 -15.31 10.38 -40.71
C GLU A 103 -16.19 9.48 -39.81
N GLN A 104 -15.55 8.71 -38.93
CA GLN A 104 -16.25 7.82 -37.99
C GLN A 104 -16.58 8.47 -36.65
N TRP A 105 -16.08 9.68 -36.41
CA TRP A 105 -16.29 10.45 -35.18
C TRP A 105 -17.63 11.17 -35.20
N SER A 106 -18.36 11.18 -34.09
CA SER A 106 -19.61 11.93 -33.99
C SER A 106 -19.29 13.36 -33.56
N CYS A 107 -19.64 14.34 -34.39
CA CYS A 107 -19.48 15.76 -34.04
C CYS A 107 -20.32 16.13 -32.80
N LYS A 108 -21.51 15.53 -32.65
CA LYS A 108 -22.37 15.69 -31.48
C LYS A 108 -22.05 14.60 -30.46
N ASN A 109 -21.49 15.01 -29.32
CA ASN A 109 -21.09 14.12 -28.24
C ASN A 109 -21.37 14.79 -26.87
N ILE A 110 -20.77 14.32 -25.77
CA ILE A 110 -21.01 14.88 -24.44
C ILE A 110 -20.32 16.24 -24.19
N TYR A 111 -19.36 16.62 -25.05
CA TYR A 111 -18.46 17.77 -24.87
C TYR A 111 -18.72 18.95 -25.82
N THR A 112 -19.53 18.73 -26.87
CA THR A 112 -19.85 19.72 -27.92
C THR A 112 -21.18 20.45 -27.77
N PRO A 113 -22.22 19.95 -27.08
CA PRO A 113 -23.48 20.67 -26.97
C PRO A 113 -23.38 21.96 -26.16
N CYS A 114 -23.89 23.05 -26.72
CA CYS A 114 -24.05 24.34 -26.04
C CYS A 114 -22.76 24.89 -25.43
N ASP A 115 -21.61 24.62 -26.05
CA ASP A 115 -20.30 25.12 -25.62
C ASP A 115 -19.95 26.48 -26.26
N GLY A 116 -20.81 26.95 -27.18
CA GLY A 116 -20.71 28.22 -27.86
C GLY A 116 -19.84 28.19 -29.12
N LEU A 117 -19.32 27.02 -29.51
CA LEU A 117 -18.53 26.78 -30.72
C LEU A 117 -19.33 25.90 -31.69
N TRP A 118 -19.09 26.03 -32.99
CA TRP A 118 -19.74 25.16 -33.99
C TRP A 118 -18.82 23.99 -34.31
N ASN A 119 -18.93 22.89 -33.55
CA ASN A 119 -18.20 21.65 -33.81
C ASN A 119 -18.91 20.79 -34.86
N CYS A 120 -20.25 20.88 -34.96
CA CYS A 120 -21.03 20.20 -35.99
C CYS A 120 -21.28 21.08 -37.24
N PRO A 121 -21.50 20.46 -38.41
CA PRO A 121 -21.99 21.17 -39.60
C PRO A 121 -23.25 21.97 -39.26
N HIS A 122 -23.36 23.20 -39.78
CA HIS A 122 -24.49 24.11 -39.55
C HIS A 122 -24.78 24.45 -38.07
N GLY A 123 -23.85 24.18 -37.15
CA GLY A 123 -24.02 24.47 -35.71
C GLY A 123 -25.09 23.63 -35.02
N GLU A 124 -25.35 22.39 -35.47
CA GLU A 124 -26.40 21.50 -34.89
C GLU A 124 -26.21 21.17 -33.39
N ASP A 125 -25.02 21.40 -32.86
CA ASP A 125 -24.62 21.28 -31.47
C ASP A 125 -25.04 22.48 -30.60
N GLU A 126 -25.28 23.65 -31.20
CA GLU A 126 -25.64 24.90 -30.51
C GLU A 126 -27.14 25.22 -30.57
N VAL A 127 -27.96 24.31 -31.09
CA VAL A 127 -29.41 24.51 -31.19
C VAL A 127 -30.12 24.15 -29.89
N GLY A 128 -31.07 24.99 -29.45
CA GLY A 128 -31.90 24.72 -28.27
C GLY A 128 -31.20 24.99 -26.93
N CYS A 129 -30.07 25.72 -26.95
CA CYS A 129 -29.25 25.98 -25.77
C CYS A 129 -29.79 27.08 -24.84
N ASP A 130 -30.74 27.91 -25.29
CA ASP A 130 -31.23 29.06 -24.51
C ASP A 130 -32.55 28.81 -23.78
N LEU A 131 -32.53 28.95 -22.45
CA LEU A 131 -33.67 28.78 -21.55
C LEU A 131 -34.24 30.11 -21.01
N SER A 132 -33.61 31.26 -21.30
CA SER A 132 -33.84 32.53 -20.57
C SER A 132 -34.27 33.73 -21.41
N SER A 133 -34.68 33.56 -22.67
CA SER A 133 -35.14 34.66 -23.53
C SER A 133 -36.63 34.59 -23.86
N SER A 134 -37.25 35.71 -24.18
CA SER A 134 -38.67 35.84 -24.54
C SER A 134 -39.05 35.18 -25.88
N LEU A 135 -38.11 35.02 -26.81
CA LEU A 135 -38.32 34.33 -28.10
C LEU A 135 -37.95 32.84 -28.01
N ASN A 136 -38.95 31.96 -28.02
CA ASN A 136 -38.78 30.50 -28.09
C ASN A 136 -38.70 30.06 -29.56
N CYS A 137 -37.50 29.90 -30.10
CA CYS A 137 -37.29 29.23 -31.38
C CYS A 137 -37.53 27.71 -31.25
N SER A 138 -37.97 27.06 -32.34
CA SER A 138 -38.06 25.59 -32.40
C SER A 138 -36.67 24.93 -32.28
N SER A 139 -36.63 23.65 -31.93
CA SER A 139 -35.40 22.85 -31.76
C SER A 139 -34.49 22.69 -32.99
N ASP A 140 -34.89 23.25 -34.15
CA ASP A 140 -34.19 23.17 -35.44
C ASP A 140 -33.86 24.56 -36.03
N CYS A 141 -33.84 25.61 -35.19
CA CYS A 141 -33.53 26.98 -35.62
C CYS A 141 -32.50 27.65 -34.70
N HIS A 142 -31.57 28.40 -35.30
CA HIS A 142 -30.66 29.32 -34.63
C HIS A 142 -31.32 30.67 -34.37
N LYS A 143 -30.89 31.37 -33.32
CA LYS A 143 -31.27 32.76 -33.13
C LYS A 143 -30.41 33.66 -34.00
N CYS A 144 -31.03 34.67 -34.55
CA CYS A 144 -30.42 35.53 -35.55
C CYS A 144 -31.02 36.93 -35.43
N VAL A 145 -30.25 37.98 -35.72
CA VAL A 145 -30.79 39.35 -35.84
C VAL A 145 -30.92 39.65 -37.32
N SER A 146 -32.13 39.96 -37.77
CA SER A 146 -32.38 40.30 -39.18
C SER A 146 -31.62 41.58 -39.56
N PRO A 147 -30.83 41.59 -40.65
CA PRO A 147 -30.09 42.78 -41.09
C PRO A 147 -31.02 43.91 -41.59
N ASP A 148 -32.23 43.57 -42.04
CA ASP A 148 -33.20 44.55 -42.56
C ASP A 148 -34.06 45.18 -41.47
N THR A 149 -34.48 44.40 -40.47
CA THR A 149 -35.42 44.85 -39.41
C THR A 149 -34.74 45.13 -38.08
N ASN A 150 -33.51 44.67 -37.86
CA ASN A 150 -32.79 44.70 -36.58
C ASN A 150 -33.56 44.04 -35.42
N GLU A 151 -34.47 43.12 -35.72
CA GLU A 151 -35.24 42.34 -34.74
C GLU A 151 -34.73 40.89 -34.67
N LEU A 152 -34.96 40.22 -33.53
CA LEU A 152 -34.61 38.80 -33.36
C LEU A 152 -35.56 37.91 -34.18
N ILE A 153 -34.98 37.05 -35.00
CA ILE A 153 -35.65 36.03 -35.81
C ILE A 153 -35.07 34.64 -35.51
N CYS A 154 -35.82 33.60 -35.86
CA CYS A 154 -35.36 32.22 -35.80
C CYS A 154 -34.93 31.78 -37.21
N LEU A 155 -33.64 31.59 -37.44
CA LEU A 155 -33.07 31.12 -38.70
C LEU A 155 -33.05 29.58 -38.72
N PRO A 156 -33.69 28.91 -39.70
CA PRO A 156 -33.58 27.47 -39.88
C PRO A 156 -32.11 27.02 -39.99
N VAL A 157 -31.75 25.88 -39.35
CA VAL A 157 -30.38 25.34 -39.37
C VAL A 157 -29.83 25.14 -40.80
N LYS A 158 -30.69 24.87 -41.78
CA LYS A 158 -30.28 24.72 -43.19
C LYS A 158 -29.76 25.99 -43.85
N GLN A 159 -30.05 27.15 -43.29
CA GLN A 159 -29.59 28.47 -43.75
C GLN A 159 -28.36 28.95 -42.97
N ALA A 160 -27.92 28.21 -41.95
CA ALA A 160 -26.68 28.51 -41.27
C ALA A 160 -25.48 27.95 -42.07
N ASN A 161 -24.41 28.73 -42.23
CA ASN A 161 -23.20 28.34 -42.96
C ASN A 161 -23.47 27.84 -44.40
N ASP A 162 -24.40 28.48 -45.11
CA ASP A 162 -24.77 28.20 -46.50
C ASP A 162 -24.04 29.12 -47.52
N GLY A 163 -23.20 30.03 -47.02
CA GLY A 163 -22.43 31.00 -47.78
C GLY A 163 -23.17 32.32 -48.03
N LYS A 164 -24.32 32.54 -47.40
CA LYS A 164 -25.07 33.80 -47.45
C LYS A 164 -25.21 34.37 -46.04
N ILE A 165 -25.14 35.69 -45.95
CA ILE A 165 -25.28 36.41 -44.69
C ILE A 165 -26.78 36.71 -44.50
N ASP A 166 -27.47 35.87 -43.75
CA ASP A 166 -28.85 36.05 -43.34
C ASP A 166 -28.96 36.78 -41.98
N CYS A 167 -27.87 36.83 -41.19
CA CYS A 167 -27.82 37.50 -39.89
C CYS A 167 -26.90 38.72 -39.84
N LEU A 168 -27.31 39.73 -39.07
CA LEU A 168 -26.49 40.89 -38.76
C LEU A 168 -25.17 40.45 -38.09
N GLY A 169 -24.07 41.04 -38.55
CA GLY A 169 -22.72 40.68 -38.10
C GLY A 169 -22.21 39.33 -38.64
N ALA A 170 -22.92 38.71 -39.58
CA ALA A 170 -22.64 37.35 -40.10
C ALA A 170 -22.54 36.28 -39.00
N THR A 171 -23.42 36.39 -38.00
CA THR A 171 -23.47 35.45 -36.85
C THR A 171 -23.88 34.02 -37.26
N ASP A 172 -24.49 33.85 -38.42
CA ASP A 172 -24.82 32.60 -39.11
C ASP A 172 -23.67 32.02 -39.94
N GLU A 173 -22.64 32.82 -40.22
CA GLU A 173 -21.50 32.49 -41.09
C GLU A 173 -20.17 32.72 -40.34
N PRO A 174 -19.91 31.97 -39.25
CA PRO A 174 -18.75 32.22 -38.38
C PRO A 174 -17.40 32.11 -39.12
N THR A 175 -17.35 31.34 -40.21
CA THR A 175 -16.14 31.14 -41.01
C THR A 175 -15.65 32.40 -41.75
N LEU A 176 -16.46 33.46 -41.84
CA LEU A 176 -16.08 34.72 -42.50
C LEU A 176 -15.12 35.57 -41.66
N CYS A 177 -15.28 35.58 -40.33
CA CYS A 177 -14.43 36.35 -39.41
C CYS A 177 -13.52 35.48 -38.55
N GLN A 178 -13.78 34.18 -38.44
CA GLN A 178 -12.97 33.25 -37.64
C GLN A 178 -12.02 32.43 -38.51
N GLU A 179 -10.71 32.54 -38.27
CA GLU A 179 -9.72 31.61 -38.83
C GLU A 179 -9.67 30.31 -38.00
N LYS A 180 -9.78 29.14 -38.64
CA LYS A 180 -9.74 27.81 -37.97
C LYS A 180 -8.45 27.50 -37.18
N TYR A 181 -7.43 28.35 -37.26
CA TYR A 181 -6.10 28.14 -36.66
C TYR A 181 -5.85 28.95 -35.39
N GLN A 182 -6.70 29.93 -35.04
CA GLN A 182 -6.47 30.82 -33.89
C GLN A 182 -7.36 30.47 -32.69
N VAL A 183 -6.76 30.39 -31.50
CA VAL A 183 -7.45 30.00 -30.25
C VAL A 183 -8.19 31.17 -29.59
N ASN A 184 -7.94 32.40 -30.04
CA ASN A 184 -8.38 33.65 -29.43
C ASN A 184 -9.06 34.55 -30.47
N PHE A 185 -10.40 34.60 -30.47
CA PHE A 185 -11.17 35.35 -31.47
C PHE A 185 -11.58 36.74 -30.97
N TYR A 186 -10.79 37.77 -31.31
CA TYR A 186 -11.05 39.16 -30.89
C TYR A 186 -12.06 39.92 -31.78
N TYR A 187 -12.24 39.50 -33.03
CA TYR A 187 -13.02 40.20 -34.05
C TYR A 187 -14.08 39.25 -34.65
N ASN A 188 -15.28 39.23 -34.08
CA ASN A 188 -16.34 38.27 -34.42
C ASN A 188 -17.55 38.88 -35.15
N PHE A 189 -17.56 40.19 -35.38
CA PHE A 189 -18.68 40.85 -36.04
C PHE A 189 -18.27 41.33 -37.43
N TYR A 190 -18.92 40.81 -38.47
CA TYR A 190 -18.65 41.14 -39.87
C TYR A 190 -19.39 42.41 -40.32
N CYS A 191 -18.68 43.36 -40.92
CA CYS A 191 -19.28 44.55 -41.53
C CYS A 191 -19.80 44.26 -42.95
N ILE A 192 -21.11 44.39 -43.15
CA ILE A 192 -21.77 44.09 -44.43
C ILE A 192 -21.30 45.06 -45.53
N ASN A 193 -20.96 44.54 -46.71
CA ASN A 193 -20.53 45.30 -47.89
C ASN A 193 -19.27 46.18 -47.71
N SER A 194 -18.45 45.91 -46.69
CA SER A 194 -17.13 46.56 -46.53
C SER A 194 -16.10 46.02 -47.53
N SER A 195 -15.30 46.90 -48.12
CA SER A 195 -14.19 46.54 -49.03
C SER A 195 -12.91 47.27 -48.63
N PRO A 196 -11.86 46.56 -48.16
CA PRO A 196 -11.76 45.10 -47.97
C PRO A 196 -12.64 44.57 -46.81
N TYR A 197 -12.88 43.26 -46.80
CA TYR A 197 -13.60 42.55 -45.73
C TYR A 197 -13.12 42.97 -44.34
N LYS A 198 -14.01 43.53 -43.51
CA LYS A 198 -13.69 44.07 -42.20
C LYS A 198 -14.48 43.38 -41.09
N CYS A 199 -13.78 42.81 -40.12
CA CYS A 199 -14.35 42.27 -38.88
C CYS A 199 -13.99 43.17 -37.70
N ILE A 200 -14.95 43.45 -36.83
CA ILE A 200 -14.79 44.27 -35.62
C ILE A 200 -15.07 43.46 -34.36
N GLY A 201 -14.56 43.94 -33.22
CA GLY A 201 -14.73 43.28 -31.93
C GLY A 201 -15.96 43.81 -31.20
N HIS A 202 -16.43 43.07 -30.19
CA HIS A 202 -17.54 43.50 -29.33
C HIS A 202 -17.32 44.85 -28.63
N GLN A 203 -16.08 45.36 -28.60
CA GLN A 203 -15.73 46.67 -28.07
C GLN A 203 -16.22 47.84 -28.90
N SER A 204 -16.46 47.60 -30.19
CA SER A 204 -16.88 48.59 -31.18
C SER A 204 -18.39 48.53 -31.47
N LEU A 205 -19.17 47.89 -30.60
CA LEU A 205 -20.62 47.77 -30.76
C LEU A 205 -21.32 48.77 -29.84
N CYS A 206 -22.19 49.62 -30.40
CA CYS A 206 -22.95 50.64 -29.68
C CYS A 206 -22.08 51.57 -28.80
N ASP A 207 -20.92 51.99 -29.30
CA ASP A 207 -20.01 52.94 -28.64
C ASP A 207 -20.13 54.36 -29.23
N ASN A 208 -21.08 54.58 -30.14
CA ASN A 208 -21.31 55.80 -30.93
C ASN A 208 -20.21 56.09 -31.98
N GLY A 209 -19.32 55.14 -32.26
CA GLY A 209 -18.39 55.19 -33.39
C GLY A 209 -18.88 54.31 -34.54
N ALA A 210 -18.98 54.85 -35.76
CA ALA A 210 -19.28 54.03 -36.94
C ALA A 210 -17.99 53.37 -37.47
N PHE A 211 -17.69 52.16 -37.01
CA PHE A 211 -16.54 51.38 -37.45
C PHE A 211 -16.82 50.58 -38.72
N CYS A 212 -18.08 50.22 -38.99
CA CYS A 212 -18.48 49.68 -40.29
C CYS A 212 -18.81 50.82 -41.29
N ASP A 213 -18.50 50.62 -42.58
CA ASP A 213 -18.67 51.66 -43.63
C ASP A 213 -20.12 52.17 -43.75
N HIS A 214 -21.09 51.33 -43.38
CA HIS A 214 -22.52 51.66 -43.36
C HIS A 214 -23.09 51.85 -41.95
N GLY A 215 -22.27 51.85 -40.90
CA GLY A 215 -22.68 52.02 -39.50
C GLY A 215 -23.54 50.87 -38.95
N ASP A 216 -23.33 49.65 -39.44
CA ASP A 216 -24.11 48.45 -39.06
C ASP A 216 -23.94 48.07 -37.58
N ASP A 217 -22.82 48.48 -36.99
CA ASP A 217 -22.45 48.37 -35.57
C ASP A 217 -23.26 49.28 -34.63
N GLU A 218 -23.94 50.30 -35.18
CA GLU A 218 -24.62 51.35 -34.41
C GLU A 218 -26.14 51.44 -34.69
N LYS A 219 -26.65 50.75 -35.73
CA LYS A 219 -28.06 50.85 -36.16
C LYS A 219 -29.06 50.18 -35.21
N PHE A 220 -28.67 49.08 -34.58
CA PHE A 220 -29.54 48.28 -33.69
C PHE A 220 -29.55 48.78 -32.24
N CYS A 221 -28.72 49.77 -31.91
CA CYS A 221 -28.50 50.28 -30.56
C CYS A 221 -29.63 51.21 -30.09
N VAL A 222 -30.03 51.10 -28.82
CA VAL A 222 -31.06 51.96 -28.24
C VAL A 222 -30.49 53.35 -27.92
N LYS A 223 -30.87 54.36 -28.71
CA LYS A 223 -30.31 55.72 -28.68
C LYS A 223 -30.73 56.62 -27.50
N ASN A 224 -31.66 56.19 -26.64
CA ASN A 224 -32.35 57.05 -25.67
C ASN A 224 -32.01 56.70 -24.19
N ARG A 225 -30.71 56.60 -23.84
CA ARG A 225 -30.25 56.27 -22.47
C ARG A 225 -29.74 57.52 -21.76
N THR A 226 -30.45 57.95 -20.72
CA THR A 226 -30.21 59.24 -20.07
C THR A 226 -29.11 59.26 -19.00
N ASP A 227 -28.46 58.12 -18.69
CA ASP A 227 -27.58 57.96 -17.52
C ASP A 227 -26.17 57.40 -17.80
N ILE A 228 -25.65 57.48 -19.03
CA ILE A 228 -24.27 57.04 -19.32
C ILE A 228 -23.44 58.21 -19.83
N SER A 229 -22.73 58.86 -18.91
CA SER A 229 -21.65 59.77 -19.26
C SER A 229 -20.45 58.97 -19.79
N ILE A 230 -20.12 59.18 -21.06
CA ILE A 230 -18.80 59.02 -21.69
C ILE A 230 -18.42 57.56 -22.11
N VAL A 231 -18.47 57.32 -23.43
CA VAL A 231 -17.53 56.53 -24.28
C VAL A 231 -17.40 55.00 -24.07
N ASP A 232 -18.04 54.39 -23.07
CA ASP A 232 -17.86 52.94 -22.84
C ASP A 232 -18.87 52.06 -23.61
N ASN A 233 -18.32 51.08 -24.34
CA ASN A 233 -18.99 49.95 -25.01
C ASN A 233 -20.16 49.33 -24.20
N ILE A 234 -21.33 49.17 -24.83
CA ILE A 234 -22.52 48.56 -24.21
C ILE A 234 -22.31 47.10 -23.76
N CYS A 235 -21.38 46.40 -24.40
CA CYS A 235 -21.01 45.03 -24.08
C CYS A 235 -20.12 44.91 -22.82
N HIS A 236 -19.77 46.02 -22.14
CA HIS A 236 -19.08 46.01 -20.85
C HIS A 236 -19.96 45.44 -19.71
N SER A 237 -19.36 44.67 -18.79
CA SER A 237 -20.08 43.90 -17.75
C SER A 237 -20.91 44.77 -16.80
N SER A 238 -20.58 46.05 -16.66
CA SER A 238 -21.31 47.01 -15.80
C SER A 238 -22.71 47.36 -16.32
N TYR A 239 -23.01 47.09 -17.60
CA TYR A 239 -24.25 47.54 -18.26
C TYR A 239 -25.25 46.42 -18.57
N VAL A 240 -25.01 45.20 -18.07
CA VAL A 240 -25.87 44.02 -18.34
C VAL A 240 -27.35 44.27 -18.03
N SER A 241 -27.68 45.04 -16.99
CA SER A 241 -29.06 45.31 -16.57
C SER A 241 -29.82 46.33 -17.43
N ILE A 242 -29.15 46.97 -18.39
CA ILE A 242 -29.71 48.06 -19.22
C ILE A 242 -29.77 47.65 -20.70
N ARG A 243 -29.29 46.46 -21.09
CA ARG A 243 -29.26 46.01 -22.49
C ARG A 243 -30.65 45.67 -23.02
N SER A 244 -30.90 45.97 -24.31
CA SER A 244 -32.04 45.40 -25.04
C SER A 244 -31.78 43.92 -25.33
N GLU A 245 -32.82 43.16 -25.71
CA GLU A 245 -32.66 41.73 -26.04
C GLU A 245 -31.72 41.51 -27.23
N VAL A 246 -31.78 42.39 -28.25
CA VAL A 246 -30.91 42.35 -29.44
C VAL A 246 -29.46 42.68 -29.08
N GLU A 247 -29.23 43.73 -28.28
CA GLU A 247 -27.89 44.09 -27.81
C GLU A 247 -27.31 43.01 -26.88
N GLN A 248 -28.14 42.41 -26.03
CA GLN A 248 -27.71 41.32 -25.15
C GLN A 248 -27.29 40.09 -25.96
N PHE A 249 -28.05 39.74 -27.00
CA PHE A 249 -27.72 38.65 -27.92
C PHE A 249 -26.42 38.93 -28.68
N LEU A 250 -26.30 40.09 -29.35
CA LEU A 250 -25.10 40.43 -30.12
C LEU A 250 -23.86 40.58 -29.23
N CYS A 251 -23.99 41.18 -28.03
CA CYS A 251 -22.89 41.26 -27.07
C CYS A 251 -22.47 39.89 -26.52
N HIS A 252 -23.35 38.89 -26.54
CA HIS A 252 -23.02 37.52 -26.13
C HIS A 252 -22.32 36.77 -27.27
N GLU A 253 -22.87 36.81 -28.49
CA GLU A 253 -22.32 36.11 -29.64
C GLU A 253 -21.01 36.69 -30.15
N THR A 254 -20.84 38.02 -30.07
CA THR A 254 -19.60 38.70 -30.47
C THR A 254 -18.57 38.79 -29.36
N LYS A 255 -18.92 38.39 -28.14
CA LYS A 255 -17.99 38.33 -27.02
C LYS A 255 -16.82 37.42 -27.39
N TYR A 256 -15.66 37.74 -26.84
CA TYR A 256 -14.48 36.92 -26.94
C TYR A 256 -14.76 35.50 -26.39
N LYS A 257 -14.95 34.53 -27.29
CA LYS A 257 -15.11 33.11 -26.97
C LYS A 257 -13.72 32.46 -27.02
N VAL A 258 -13.21 32.05 -25.86
CA VAL A 258 -11.97 31.27 -25.78
C VAL A 258 -12.34 29.81 -25.81
N LYS A 259 -11.84 29.06 -26.79
CA LYS A 259 -11.91 27.61 -26.73
C LYS A 259 -11.16 27.14 -25.50
N GLN A 260 -11.81 26.35 -24.64
CA GLN A 260 -11.12 25.68 -23.56
C GLN A 260 -10.16 24.65 -24.15
N GLN A 261 -8.88 25.00 -24.25
CA GLN A 261 -7.78 24.15 -24.76
C GLN A 261 -7.58 22.85 -23.95
N ARG A 262 -8.28 22.70 -22.83
CA ARG A 262 -8.24 21.50 -22.01
C ARG A 262 -9.64 21.15 -21.52
N LYS A 263 -10.31 20.27 -22.26
CA LYS A 263 -11.53 19.60 -21.83
C LYS A 263 -11.15 18.38 -20.97
N TYR A 264 -11.83 18.19 -19.84
CA TYR A 264 -11.58 17.06 -18.94
C TYR A 264 -12.71 16.04 -19.04
N PHE A 265 -12.40 14.79 -18.73
CA PHE A 265 -13.38 13.70 -18.73
C PHE A 265 -14.60 14.03 -17.84
N SER A 266 -15.81 13.91 -18.41
CA SER A 266 -17.09 14.12 -17.72
C SER A 266 -18.02 12.92 -17.92
N LEU A 267 -18.94 12.70 -16.98
CA LEU A 267 -19.99 11.67 -17.05
C LEU A 267 -21.36 12.24 -17.43
N ASP A 268 -21.54 13.55 -17.30
CA ASP A 268 -22.73 14.27 -17.71
C ASP A 268 -22.38 15.28 -18.80
N GLU A 269 -23.38 15.64 -19.61
CA GLU A 269 -23.27 16.78 -20.51
C GLU A 269 -22.79 17.98 -19.69
N MET A 270 -21.83 18.73 -20.22
CA MET A 270 -21.46 20.02 -19.64
C MET A 270 -22.69 20.93 -19.74
N SER A 271 -23.59 20.84 -18.77
CA SER A 271 -24.56 21.90 -18.52
C SER A 271 -23.74 23.17 -18.33
N LYS A 272 -24.09 24.21 -19.11
CA LYS A 272 -23.53 25.57 -19.18
C LYS A 272 -22.53 25.90 -18.07
N PRO A 273 -21.45 26.66 -18.34
CA PRO A 273 -20.90 27.49 -17.29
C PRO A 273 -22.07 28.33 -16.77
N VAL A 274 -22.63 27.95 -15.63
CA VAL A 274 -23.52 28.79 -14.86
C VAL A 274 -22.62 29.98 -14.57
N GLU A 275 -22.79 31.06 -15.33
CA GLU A 275 -22.29 32.37 -14.95
C GLU A 275 -22.68 32.53 -13.48
N ASP A 276 -21.68 32.47 -12.60
CA ASP A 276 -21.67 32.90 -11.21
C ASP A 276 -23.06 33.35 -10.68
N GLN A 277 -23.99 32.41 -10.46
CA GLN A 277 -25.11 32.69 -9.54
C GLN A 277 -24.57 32.83 -8.10
N THR A 278 -23.29 32.55 -7.88
CA THR A 278 -22.49 32.88 -6.70
C THR A 278 -21.87 34.27 -6.67
N LYS A 279 -22.13 35.18 -7.63
CA LYS A 279 -21.81 36.62 -7.44
C LYS A 279 -22.93 37.43 -6.79
N ASN A 280 -24.11 36.84 -6.58
CA ASN A 280 -25.19 37.48 -5.81
C ASN A 280 -25.39 36.92 -4.39
N ILE A 281 -24.58 35.97 -3.94
CA ILE A 281 -24.53 35.53 -2.53
C ILE A 281 -23.08 35.44 -2.07
N ILE A 282 -22.45 36.60 -1.95
CA ILE A 282 -21.45 37.06 -0.99
C ILE A 282 -20.95 38.38 -1.60
N LYS A 283 -21.76 39.44 -1.46
CA LYS A 283 -21.12 40.70 -1.08
C LYS A 283 -20.41 40.36 0.23
N PRO A 284 -19.08 40.49 0.35
CA PRO A 284 -18.48 40.37 1.66
C PRO A 284 -19.20 41.40 2.53
N ILE A 285 -19.81 40.93 3.62
CA ILE A 285 -20.26 41.76 4.73
C ILE A 285 -18.96 42.34 5.34
N PHE A 286 -18.41 43.32 4.64
CA PHE A 286 -17.26 44.14 5.00
C PHE A 286 -17.50 45.59 4.56
N SER A 287 -18.76 45.97 4.31
CA SER A 287 -19.14 47.37 4.07
C SER A 287 -19.70 48.08 5.30
N ASN A 288 -19.82 47.40 6.45
CA ASN A 288 -20.31 47.99 7.71
C ASN A 288 -19.37 47.74 8.91
N LEU A 289 -18.06 47.63 8.70
CA LEU A 289 -17.15 48.18 9.70
C LEU A 289 -17.01 49.66 9.37
N PRO A 290 -17.01 50.56 10.37
CA PRO A 290 -16.55 51.92 10.10
C PRO A 290 -15.21 51.77 9.40
N ARG A 291 -15.01 52.50 8.29
CA ARG A 291 -13.66 52.87 7.88
C ARG A 291 -13.05 53.51 9.12
N MET A 292 -12.36 52.71 9.95
CA MET A 292 -11.26 53.23 10.72
C MET A 292 -10.35 53.74 9.61
N GLU A 293 -10.33 55.06 9.47
CA GLU A 293 -9.22 55.77 8.88
C GLU A 293 -7.97 54.98 9.26
N MET A 294 -7.27 54.46 8.25
CA MET A 294 -5.91 54.00 8.44
C MET A 294 -5.23 55.10 9.23
N PRO A 295 -4.86 54.88 10.51
CA PRO A 295 -4.11 55.89 11.23
C PRO A 295 -2.87 56.09 10.38
N HIS A 296 -2.66 57.32 9.94
CA HIS A 296 -1.42 57.77 9.32
C HIS A 296 -0.25 56.96 9.86
N GLN A 297 0.52 56.34 8.95
CA GLN A 297 1.82 55.70 9.16
C GLN A 297 2.41 56.02 10.54
N HIS A 298 2.00 55.30 11.58
CA HIS A 298 2.82 55.21 12.77
C HIS A 298 3.99 54.35 12.31
N GLU A 299 5.17 54.97 12.15
CA GLU A 299 6.45 54.27 12.04
C GLU A 299 6.38 53.05 12.98
N LEU A 300 6.47 51.83 12.44
CA LEU A 300 6.39 50.61 13.25
C LEU A 300 7.59 50.55 14.18
N ARG A 301 7.45 51.17 15.36
CA ARG A 301 8.47 51.33 16.41
C ARG A 301 9.07 50.00 16.83
N CYS A 302 8.29 48.93 16.75
CA CYS A 302 8.71 47.59 17.16
C CYS A 302 9.08 46.68 15.98
N HIS A 303 9.25 47.22 14.76
CA HIS A 303 9.54 46.47 13.55
C HIS A 303 8.65 45.22 13.39
N ARG A 304 9.18 44.01 13.62
CA ARG A 304 8.46 42.72 13.54
C ARG A 304 7.84 42.26 14.87
N GLY A 305 7.91 43.07 15.92
CA GLY A 305 7.32 42.85 17.23
C GLY A 305 6.06 43.68 17.46
N PHE A 306 5.39 43.40 18.59
CA PHE A 306 4.16 44.11 18.97
C PHE A 306 4.48 45.31 19.85
N ASP A 307 3.91 46.47 19.52
CA ASP A 307 4.03 47.67 20.36
C ASP A 307 3.01 47.64 21.50
N LEU A 308 3.50 47.75 22.73
CA LEU A 308 2.71 47.77 23.94
C LEU A 308 2.87 49.08 24.69
N ARG A 309 1.77 49.60 25.22
CA ARG A 309 1.77 50.67 26.21
C ARG A 309 1.64 50.06 27.61
N ILE A 310 2.73 50.05 28.36
CA ILE A 310 2.80 49.57 29.74
C ILE A 310 2.48 50.73 30.69
N TRP A 311 1.52 50.51 31.57
CA TRP A 311 1.15 51.46 32.62
C TRP A 311 2.06 51.23 33.83
N LEU A 312 2.92 52.21 34.14
CA LEU A 312 3.81 52.14 35.31
C LEU A 312 3.09 52.58 36.60
N ASN A 313 2.16 53.52 36.48
CA ASN A 313 1.31 53.95 37.59
C ASN A 313 -0.05 54.41 37.07
N ASN A 314 -1.10 53.68 37.45
CA ASN A 314 -2.48 53.98 37.06
C ASN A 314 -3.00 55.30 37.65
N GLU A 315 -2.56 55.70 38.85
CA GLU A 315 -3.05 56.92 39.51
C GLU A 315 -2.45 58.19 38.93
N LYS A 316 -1.25 58.11 38.33
CA LYS A 316 -0.53 59.25 37.73
C LYS A 316 -0.57 59.25 36.20
N ASN A 317 -1.33 58.34 35.57
CA ASN A 317 -1.34 58.14 34.11
C ASN A 317 0.07 58.03 33.48
N LEU A 318 1.04 57.47 34.21
CA LEU A 318 2.40 57.29 33.72
C LEU A 318 2.47 56.04 32.86
N THR A 319 2.64 56.24 31.55
CA THR A 319 2.77 55.16 30.57
C THR A 319 4.16 55.15 29.96
N THR A 320 4.64 53.95 29.65
CA THR A 320 5.85 53.74 28.84
C THR A 320 5.52 52.79 27.72
N ASN A 321 6.14 52.99 26.57
CA ASN A 321 5.92 52.11 25.44
C ASN A 321 7.06 51.08 25.38
N ALA A 322 6.75 49.79 25.29
CA ALA A 322 7.70 48.70 25.15
C ALA A 322 7.34 47.77 23.99
N CYS A 323 8.33 47.10 23.40
CA CYS A 323 8.11 46.16 22.31
C CYS A 323 8.19 44.71 22.79
N LEU A 324 7.21 43.88 22.42
CA LEU A 324 7.30 42.43 22.56
C LEU A 324 7.90 41.83 21.29
N CYS A 325 9.14 41.37 21.40
CA CYS A 325 9.84 40.75 20.29
C CYS A 325 9.53 39.27 20.18
N PRO A 326 9.24 38.76 18.97
CA PRO A 326 9.21 37.32 18.75
C PRO A 326 10.61 36.73 18.99
N PRO A 327 10.73 35.43 19.32
CA PRO A 327 12.01 34.82 19.75
C PRO A 327 13.14 34.89 18.69
N SER A 328 12.76 35.13 17.43
CA SER A 328 13.64 35.36 16.29
C SER A 328 14.35 36.72 16.28
N PHE A 329 13.89 37.68 17.08
CA PHE A 329 14.39 39.05 17.14
C PHE A 329 14.59 39.50 18.60
N TYR A 330 15.45 40.48 18.81
CA TYR A 330 15.74 41.06 20.12
C TYR A 330 16.14 42.54 20.01
N GLY A 331 16.27 43.20 21.16
CA GLY A 331 16.49 44.64 21.26
C GLY A 331 15.20 45.39 21.63
N ASN A 332 15.33 46.64 22.08
CA ASN A 332 14.21 47.43 22.59
C ASN A 332 13.12 47.73 21.54
N MET A 333 13.47 47.58 20.26
CA MET A 333 12.59 47.78 19.09
C MET A 333 12.52 46.52 18.21
N CYS A 334 13.01 45.36 18.70
CA CYS A 334 13.11 44.12 17.93
C CYS A 334 13.95 44.24 16.66
N GLN A 335 14.98 45.10 16.71
CA GLN A 335 15.82 45.47 15.58
C GLN A 335 16.92 44.48 15.24
N TYR A 336 17.32 43.62 16.19
CA TYR A 336 18.40 42.67 15.99
C TYR A 336 17.85 41.27 15.78
N GLN A 337 18.43 40.55 14.82
CA GLN A 337 18.05 39.18 14.55
C GLN A 337 18.79 38.23 15.49
N ASN A 338 18.05 37.34 16.16
CA ASN A 338 18.63 36.36 17.07
C ASN A 338 19.32 35.23 16.29
N GLN A 339 20.47 34.78 16.79
CA GLN A 339 21.16 33.61 16.25
C GLN A 339 20.32 32.35 16.52
N ARG A 340 20.04 31.57 15.47
CA ARG A 340 19.12 30.43 15.58
C ARG A 340 19.31 29.40 14.49
N VAL A 341 18.71 28.24 14.70
CA VAL A 341 18.52 27.22 13.68
C VAL A 341 17.06 27.29 13.20
N SER A 342 16.87 27.40 11.90
CA SER A 342 15.56 27.38 11.23
C SER A 342 15.42 26.04 10.52
N LEU A 343 14.57 25.18 11.05
CA LEU A 343 14.48 23.78 10.68
C LEU A 343 13.12 23.50 10.02
N THR A 344 13.14 22.99 8.79
CA THR A 344 11.94 22.50 8.10
C THR A 344 12.02 20.99 7.97
N ILE A 345 11.09 20.27 8.60
CA ILE A 345 11.08 18.80 8.60
C ILE A 345 9.78 18.25 8.05
N LYS A 346 9.89 17.16 7.29
CA LYS A 346 8.79 16.25 6.95
C LYS A 346 9.11 14.85 7.46
N PHE A 347 8.13 14.16 8.04
CA PHE A 347 8.31 12.79 8.50
C PHE A 347 7.77 11.77 7.51
N GLN A 348 8.44 10.62 7.44
CA GLN A 348 7.97 9.42 6.75
C GLN A 348 7.90 8.26 7.74
N VAL A 349 6.88 7.43 7.61
CA VAL A 349 6.58 6.37 8.57
C VAL A 349 6.42 5.06 7.83
N VAL A 350 6.95 4.01 8.44
CA VAL A 350 6.81 2.63 7.98
C VAL A 350 5.35 2.19 7.97
N SER A 351 4.98 1.36 7.00
CA SER A 351 3.59 1.11 6.64
C SER A 351 2.71 0.41 7.68
N ASP A 352 3.30 -0.21 8.72
CA ASP A 352 2.59 -0.83 9.84
C ASP A 352 2.26 0.14 10.97
N SER A 353 2.84 1.34 10.93
CA SER A 353 2.83 2.32 12.03
C SER A 353 2.09 3.60 11.65
N TRP A 354 1.37 3.63 10.52
CA TRP A 354 0.66 4.84 10.05
C TRP A 354 -0.44 5.31 10.99
N SER A 355 -1.11 4.39 11.68
CA SER A 355 -2.12 4.70 12.71
C SER A 355 -1.53 4.92 14.10
N THR A 356 -0.20 4.81 14.26
CA THR A 356 0.46 5.04 15.55
C THR A 356 0.63 6.54 15.78
N LEU A 357 0.24 6.99 16.97
CA LEU A 357 0.41 8.37 17.42
C LEU A 357 1.81 8.54 18.01
N PHE A 358 2.60 9.46 17.46
CA PHE A 358 3.97 9.72 17.91
C PHE A 358 4.09 11.03 18.69
N ALA A 359 4.93 11.05 19.72
CA ALA A 359 5.46 12.26 20.33
C ALA A 359 6.87 12.47 19.77
N ILE A 360 7.08 13.58 19.06
CA ILE A 360 8.36 13.92 18.44
C ILE A 360 8.97 15.07 19.24
N ILE A 361 10.23 14.88 19.66
CA ILE A 361 10.98 15.85 20.45
C ILE A 361 12.24 16.21 19.69
N ILE A 362 12.38 17.49 19.35
CA ILE A 362 13.51 18.01 18.59
C ILE A 362 14.30 18.93 19.50
N SER A 363 15.57 18.61 19.73
CA SER A 363 16.43 19.32 20.67
C SER A 363 17.70 19.82 19.98
N LEU A 364 18.14 21.03 20.33
CA LEU A 364 19.44 21.56 19.96
C LEU A 364 20.43 21.26 21.09
N ILE A 365 21.41 20.41 20.81
CA ILE A 365 22.41 19.93 21.78
C ILE A 365 23.81 20.39 21.40
N ASP A 366 24.69 20.47 22.39
CA ASP A 366 26.14 20.63 22.19
C ASP A 366 26.92 19.32 22.38
N ASP A 367 28.18 19.33 21.95
CA ASP A 367 29.13 18.22 22.06
C ASP A 367 29.91 18.20 23.39
N SER A 368 29.51 19.03 24.36
CA SER A 368 30.18 19.10 25.66
C SER A 368 29.96 17.84 26.51
N GLU A 369 30.78 17.62 27.53
CA GLU A 369 30.60 16.51 28.48
C GLU A 369 29.27 16.62 29.26
N GLU A 370 28.83 17.85 29.50
CA GLU A 370 27.52 18.15 30.11
C GLU A 370 26.36 17.90 29.13
N ARG A 371 26.62 17.85 27.81
CA ARG A 371 25.64 17.65 26.73
C ARG A 371 24.39 18.50 26.95
N THR A 372 24.56 19.82 26.90
CA THR A 372 23.51 20.76 27.29
C THR A 372 22.45 20.89 26.19
N ILE A 373 21.17 20.87 26.57
CA ILE A 373 20.06 21.20 25.68
C ILE A 373 19.84 22.71 25.70
N HIS A 374 20.04 23.37 24.57
CA HIS A 374 19.89 24.81 24.43
C HIS A 374 18.43 25.24 24.27
N SER A 375 17.68 24.51 23.44
CA SER A 375 16.24 24.65 23.23
C SER A 375 15.70 23.35 22.69
N TYR A 376 14.39 23.14 22.85
CA TYR A 376 13.70 21.99 22.32
C TYR A 376 12.28 22.35 21.90
N GLU A 377 11.71 21.53 21.04
CA GLU A 377 10.32 21.61 20.61
C GLU A 377 9.69 20.21 20.64
N GLN A 378 8.41 20.13 21.02
CA GLN A 378 7.66 18.88 21.08
C GLN A 378 6.28 19.04 20.43
N PHE A 379 5.90 18.08 19.60
CA PHE A 379 4.55 17.99 19.02
C PHE A 379 4.14 16.54 18.79
N THR A 380 2.84 16.34 18.57
CA THR A 380 2.22 15.06 18.29
C THR A 380 2.06 14.88 16.78
N TYR A 381 2.57 13.78 16.26
CA TYR A 381 2.54 13.45 14.84
C TYR A 381 1.73 12.17 14.58
N LEU A 382 0.87 12.21 13.58
CA LEU A 382 0.10 11.05 13.08
C LEU A 382 0.23 11.00 11.56
N ALA A 383 0.73 9.89 11.01
CA ALA A 383 1.05 9.80 9.58
C ALA A 383 -0.19 9.99 8.68
N THR A 384 -1.34 9.42 9.05
CA THR A 384 -2.59 9.56 8.27
C THR A 384 -3.13 10.99 8.18
N ARG A 385 -2.69 11.88 9.09
CA ARG A 385 -3.11 13.29 9.18
C ARG A 385 -2.03 14.23 8.66
N ASP A 386 -0.81 14.06 9.13
CA ASP A 386 0.28 15.04 9.01
C ASP A 386 1.26 14.75 7.87
N CYS A 387 1.03 13.70 7.08
CA CYS A 387 1.86 13.31 5.92
C CYS A 387 2.13 14.47 4.94
N LYS A 388 1.23 15.45 4.78
CA LYS A 388 1.45 16.63 3.90
C LYS A 388 2.08 17.82 4.62
N ILE A 389 2.10 17.83 5.95
CA ILE A 389 2.52 18.98 6.74
C ILE A 389 4.05 19.09 6.72
N LYS A 390 4.54 20.30 6.45
CA LYS A 390 5.95 20.67 6.61
C LYS A 390 6.08 21.44 7.92
N PHE A 391 6.78 20.87 8.90
CA PHE A 391 6.96 21.47 10.22
C PHE A 391 8.09 22.49 10.16
N ASN A 392 7.80 23.76 10.43
CA ASN A 392 8.78 24.84 10.49
C ASN A 392 9.08 25.19 11.95
N ILE A 393 10.31 24.95 12.39
CA ILE A 393 10.73 24.97 13.78
C ILE A 393 11.93 25.90 13.96
N TYR A 394 11.92 26.71 15.02
CA TYR A 394 13.02 27.62 15.34
C TYR A 394 13.69 27.23 16.67
N LEU A 395 14.91 26.68 16.59
CA LEU A 395 15.70 26.33 17.78
C LEU A 395 16.68 27.46 18.10
N LEU A 396 16.68 27.90 19.35
CA LEU A 396 17.52 28.99 19.85
C LEU A 396 18.72 28.46 20.64
N TYR A 397 19.84 29.17 20.54
CA TYR A 397 20.99 28.94 21.42
C TYR A 397 20.72 29.54 22.81
N SER A 398 21.25 28.90 23.86
CA SER A 398 21.06 29.36 25.24
C SER A 398 21.81 30.66 25.55
N THR A 399 22.93 30.90 24.87
CA THR A 399 23.72 32.14 24.99
C THR A 399 23.61 32.97 23.72
N ARG A 400 23.76 34.29 23.86
CA ARG A 400 23.79 35.24 22.75
C ARG A 400 25.03 36.13 22.94
N PRO A 401 26.06 36.02 22.08
CA PRO A 401 26.20 35.09 20.96
C PRO A 401 26.37 33.62 21.41
N LYS A 402 26.19 32.69 20.48
CA LYS A 402 26.52 31.27 20.70
C LYS A 402 28.03 31.09 20.85
N ASN A 403 28.44 30.01 21.51
CA ASN A 403 29.86 29.74 21.74
C ASN A 403 30.48 29.06 20.51
N GLU A 404 31.39 29.75 19.83
CA GLU A 404 32.03 29.27 18.60
C GLU A 404 32.99 28.10 18.82
N SER A 405 33.42 27.84 20.06
CA SER A 405 34.29 26.69 20.40
C SER A 405 33.56 25.36 20.50
N LYS A 406 32.21 25.37 20.54
CA LYS A 406 31.38 24.17 20.67
C LYS A 406 30.81 23.76 19.32
N ASN A 407 30.67 22.45 19.11
CA ASN A 407 29.88 21.96 17.99
C ASN A 407 28.45 21.70 18.43
N TYR A 408 27.53 21.99 17.53
CA TYR A 408 26.10 21.87 17.79
C TYR A 408 25.48 20.82 16.88
N ALA A 409 24.47 20.13 17.37
CA ALA A 409 23.70 19.15 16.61
C ALA A 409 22.22 19.21 16.98
N ILE A 410 21.37 18.77 16.06
CA ILE A 410 19.94 18.58 16.30
C ILE A 410 19.72 17.11 16.59
N GLN A 411 19.15 16.80 17.75
CA GLN A 411 18.73 15.46 18.12
C GLN A 411 17.21 15.36 18.08
N ILE A 412 16.68 14.37 17.36
CA ILE A 412 15.26 14.08 17.24
C ILE A 412 14.97 12.75 17.94
N ASP A 413 14.25 12.80 19.05
CA ASP A 413 13.81 11.63 19.81
C ASP A 413 12.32 11.35 19.55
N ILE A 414 11.99 10.09 19.31
CA ILE A 414 10.64 9.67 18.91
C ILE A 414 10.09 8.65 19.91
N TYR A 415 8.88 8.93 20.41
CA TYR A 415 8.14 8.07 21.33
C TYR A 415 6.75 7.77 20.78
N GLU A 416 6.18 6.62 21.13
CA GLU A 416 4.74 6.38 20.99
C GLU A 416 3.98 7.18 22.05
N LYS A 417 3.03 8.02 21.64
CA LYS A 417 2.36 8.96 22.55
C LYS A 417 1.49 8.28 23.63
N ILE A 418 0.93 7.11 23.32
CA ILE A 418 0.00 6.39 24.21
C ILE A 418 0.77 5.51 25.21
N SER A 419 1.68 4.67 24.71
CA SER A 419 2.45 3.72 25.50
C SER A 419 3.72 4.32 26.12
N LEU A 420 4.14 5.51 25.63
CA LEU A 420 5.42 6.15 25.93
C LEU A 420 6.65 5.26 25.62
N ILE A 421 6.47 4.28 24.73
CA ILE A 421 7.56 3.41 24.26
C ILE A 421 8.48 4.22 23.35
N TYR A 422 9.78 4.16 23.62
CA TYR A 422 10.81 4.81 22.83
C TYR A 422 11.07 4.05 21.53
N ARG A 423 11.02 4.75 20.38
CA ARG A 423 11.25 4.18 19.04
C ARG A 423 12.68 4.35 18.55
N GLY A 424 13.32 5.49 18.82
CA GLY A 424 14.70 5.74 18.39
C GLY A 424 15.07 7.22 18.40
N SER A 425 16.34 7.49 18.05
CA SER A 425 16.90 8.84 17.94
C SER A 425 17.61 9.06 16.61
N LEU A 426 17.58 10.28 16.12
CA LEU A 426 18.32 10.72 14.95
C LEU A 426 19.19 11.94 15.31
N LEU A 427 20.39 12.01 14.74
CA LEU A 427 21.33 13.11 14.99
C LEU A 427 21.71 13.81 13.69
N PHE A 428 21.53 15.13 13.63
CA PHE A 428 21.91 15.96 12.49
C PHE A 428 22.94 17.01 12.93
N PRO A 429 24.22 16.90 12.56
CA PRO A 429 25.24 17.87 12.95
C PRO A 429 25.07 19.21 12.22
N ILE A 430 25.40 20.31 12.89
CA ILE A 430 25.43 21.66 12.29
C ILE A 430 26.82 21.89 11.72
N ILE A 431 26.94 21.86 10.38
CA ILE A 431 28.22 21.88 9.66
C ILE A 431 28.82 23.30 9.61
N PHE A 432 27.97 24.35 9.56
CA PHE A 432 28.40 25.74 9.41
C PHE A 432 28.10 26.56 10.68
N PRO A 433 28.86 26.37 11.77
CA PRO A 433 28.61 27.05 13.03
C PRO A 433 28.83 28.56 12.95
N PHE A 434 29.53 29.10 11.95
CA PHE A 434 29.71 30.55 11.81
C PHE A 434 28.43 31.30 11.37
N LEU A 435 27.44 30.60 10.78
CA LEU A 435 26.22 31.26 10.30
C LEU A 435 25.35 31.73 11.48
N PRO A 436 24.87 33.00 11.48
CA PRO A 436 23.98 33.48 12.52
C PRO A 436 22.62 32.78 12.47
N VAL A 437 22.11 32.50 11.25
CA VAL A 437 20.87 31.76 11.04
C VAL A 437 21.15 30.58 10.12
N HIS A 438 21.09 29.37 10.67
CA HIS A 438 21.30 28.15 9.89
C HIS A 438 19.95 27.59 9.45
N ARG A 439 19.68 27.59 8.14
CA ARG A 439 18.47 26.96 7.58
C ARG A 439 18.77 25.50 7.24
N LEU A 440 17.95 24.58 7.71
CA LEU A 440 18.11 23.14 7.53
C LEU A 440 16.80 22.52 7.10
N VAL A 441 16.85 21.61 6.12
CA VAL A 441 15.67 20.91 5.59
C VAL A 441 15.95 19.42 5.59
N TYR A 442 15.10 18.63 6.25
CA TYR A 442 15.26 17.18 6.33
C TYR A 442 13.94 16.45 6.08
N ILE A 443 14.03 15.32 5.38
CA ILE A 443 13.01 14.28 5.40
C ILE A 443 13.48 13.23 6.40
N VAL A 444 12.66 12.95 7.40
CA VAL A 444 13.03 12.15 8.56
C VAL A 444 12.21 10.88 8.62
N ASP A 445 12.88 9.74 8.65
CA ASP A 445 12.25 8.43 8.70
C ASP A 445 12.08 7.98 10.15
N ILE A 446 10.84 7.62 10.53
CA ILE A 446 10.55 7.10 11.86
C ILE A 446 11.01 5.63 11.98
N PRO A 447 11.88 5.29 12.95
CA PRO A 447 12.41 3.93 13.11
C PRO A 447 11.36 2.87 13.47
N ARG A 448 11.63 1.61 13.10
CA ARG A 448 10.79 0.44 13.44
C ARG A 448 11.01 0.01 14.90
N ILE A 449 9.99 -0.62 15.52
CA ILE A 449 10.09 -1.22 16.87
C ILE A 449 11.22 -2.26 16.97
N ASN A 450 11.48 -2.99 15.87
CA ASN A 450 12.31 -4.19 15.83
C ASN A 450 13.69 -3.99 15.19
N GLU A 451 14.10 -2.77 14.84
CA GLU A 451 15.54 -2.54 14.74
C GLU A 451 16.04 -2.64 16.17
N ASP A 452 16.57 -3.83 16.50
CA ASP A 452 17.17 -4.12 17.79
C ASP A 452 17.80 -2.85 18.29
N ILE A 453 17.36 -2.38 19.47
CA ILE A 453 18.14 -1.46 20.28
C ILE A 453 19.39 -2.25 20.62
N GLN A 454 20.29 -2.35 19.65
CA GLN A 454 21.40 -3.27 19.59
C GLN A 454 22.30 -2.68 20.64
N SER A 455 22.23 -3.26 21.83
CA SER A 455 22.84 -2.72 23.03
C SER A 455 24.31 -2.51 22.70
N CYS A 456 24.68 -1.26 22.48
CA CYS A 456 26.06 -0.94 22.23
C CYS A 456 26.85 -1.24 23.50
N SER A 457 27.98 -1.90 23.35
CA SER A 457 28.91 -2.20 24.44
C SER A 457 29.74 -0.97 24.77
N ASN A 458 29.09 0.16 25.08
CA ASN A 458 29.81 1.33 25.59
C ASN A 458 29.91 1.22 27.12
N SER A 459 31.11 0.90 27.61
CA SER A 459 31.39 0.66 29.03
C SER A 459 31.26 1.90 29.92
N GLN A 460 31.12 3.09 29.33
CA GLN A 460 31.09 4.37 30.05
C GLN A 460 29.66 4.85 30.41
N CYS A 461 28.60 4.21 29.88
CA CYS A 461 27.22 4.58 30.18
C CYS A 461 26.79 3.96 31.52
N ILE A 462 26.79 4.74 32.61
CA ILE A 462 26.62 4.21 33.98
C ILE A 462 25.14 4.07 34.35
N ARG A 463 24.38 5.16 34.29
CA ARG A 463 22.98 5.23 34.75
C ARG A 463 22.00 5.45 33.60
N GLY A 464 22.23 4.73 32.50
CA GLY A 464 21.42 4.84 31.29
C GLY A 464 21.46 3.57 30.45
N LYS A 465 20.77 3.62 29.31
CA LYS A 465 20.82 2.59 28.28
C LYS A 465 21.61 3.14 27.09
N CYS A 466 22.57 2.36 26.58
CA CYS A 466 23.27 2.72 25.36
C CYS A 466 22.37 2.51 24.14
N VAL A 467 22.18 3.55 23.35
CA VAL A 467 21.31 3.57 22.16
C VAL A 467 22.11 4.07 20.96
N LYS A 468 21.91 3.46 19.79
CA LYS A 468 22.50 3.91 18.52
C LYS A 468 21.57 4.90 17.80
N TYR A 469 22.15 5.87 17.11
CA TYR A 469 21.40 6.77 16.22
C TYR A 469 21.00 6.03 14.93
N SER A 470 19.74 6.15 14.52
CA SER A 470 19.19 5.41 13.37
C SER A 470 19.73 5.89 12.01
N ASN A 471 20.10 7.17 11.88
CA ASN A 471 20.56 7.76 10.61
C ASN A 471 22.08 7.71 10.39
N ASN A 472 22.88 7.18 11.33
CA ASN A 472 24.33 7.32 11.27
C ASN A 472 25.04 6.01 10.83
N PRO A 473 25.66 5.97 9.64
CA PRO A 473 26.33 4.76 9.12
C PRO A 473 27.59 4.37 9.92
N LYS A 474 28.13 5.26 10.76
CA LYS A 474 29.33 5.01 11.59
C LYS A 474 29.04 4.39 12.97
N ASN A 475 27.84 3.85 13.22
CA ASN A 475 27.43 3.32 14.53
C ASN A 475 27.56 4.35 15.68
N GLY A 476 27.26 5.63 15.43
CA GLY A 476 27.23 6.64 16.50
C GLY A 476 26.22 6.25 17.58
N SER A 477 26.65 6.26 18.84
CA SER A 477 25.82 5.90 20.00
C SER A 477 25.80 6.99 21.07
N PHE A 478 24.73 7.07 21.84
CA PHE A 478 24.62 7.93 23.01
C PHE A 478 24.03 7.17 24.20
N CYS A 479 24.21 7.72 25.40
CA CYS A 479 23.66 7.15 26.63
C CYS A 479 22.30 7.81 26.92
N GLN A 480 21.22 7.04 26.81
CA GLN A 480 19.88 7.46 27.20
C GLN A 480 19.75 7.36 28.72
N CYS A 481 19.69 8.50 29.41
CA CYS A 481 19.70 8.55 30.86
C CYS A 481 18.41 8.05 31.49
N LYS A 482 18.52 7.48 32.69
CA LYS A 482 17.36 7.25 33.56
C LYS A 482 16.84 8.58 34.09
N PRO A 483 15.54 8.68 34.46
CA PRO A 483 14.97 9.90 35.03
C PRO A 483 15.81 10.44 36.21
N GLY A 484 16.09 11.74 36.19
CA GLY A 484 16.90 12.44 37.20
C GLY A 484 18.41 12.44 36.94
N TRP A 485 18.85 11.92 35.80
CA TRP A 485 20.26 11.92 35.36
C TRP A 485 20.41 12.58 33.99
N SER A 486 21.50 13.30 33.79
CA SER A 486 21.86 13.98 32.54
C SER A 486 23.36 13.92 32.27
N GLY A 487 23.79 14.48 31.15
CA GLY A 487 25.19 14.48 30.69
C GLY A 487 25.49 13.36 29.69
N ARG A 488 26.62 13.49 28.99
CA ARG A 488 27.06 12.58 27.92
C ARG A 488 27.06 11.10 28.35
N TYR A 489 27.40 10.84 29.62
CA TYR A 489 27.48 9.50 30.23
C TYR A 489 26.47 9.28 31.37
N CYS A 490 25.48 10.16 31.52
CA CYS A 490 24.47 10.11 32.59
C CYS A 490 25.05 10.14 34.02
N THR A 491 26.00 11.04 34.25
CA THR A 491 26.72 11.22 35.53
C THR A 491 26.21 12.39 36.36
N ILE A 492 25.48 13.33 35.75
CA ILE A 492 25.02 14.56 36.41
C ILE A 492 23.63 14.30 36.98
N GLN A 493 23.44 14.54 38.26
CA GLN A 493 22.14 14.39 38.92
C GLN A 493 21.36 15.70 38.86
N HIS A 494 20.06 15.61 38.53
CA HIS A 494 19.15 16.75 38.53
C HIS A 494 17.78 16.37 39.10
N THR A 495 17.00 17.37 39.48
CA THR A 495 15.64 17.17 39.99
C THR A 495 14.62 17.25 38.84
N CYS A 496 13.94 16.14 38.57
CA CYS A 496 12.85 16.12 37.58
C CYS A 496 11.60 16.79 38.15
N THR A 497 11.12 17.82 37.44
CA THR A 497 9.90 18.56 37.79
C THR A 497 8.68 18.19 36.92
N CYS A 498 8.80 17.10 36.17
CA CYS A 498 7.75 16.57 35.31
C CYS A 498 6.62 15.90 36.12
N SER A 499 5.44 15.74 35.51
CA SER A 499 4.33 14.98 36.10
C SER A 499 4.68 13.49 36.32
N SER A 500 4.03 12.84 37.29
CA SER A 500 4.37 11.46 37.70
C SER A 500 4.13 10.38 36.64
N ASP A 501 3.27 10.66 35.67
CA ASP A 501 2.91 9.80 34.52
C ASP A 501 3.62 10.20 33.22
N SER A 502 4.58 11.13 33.30
CA SER A 502 5.39 11.59 32.17
C SER A 502 6.82 11.10 32.27
N ILE A 503 7.54 11.09 31.14
CA ILE A 503 8.95 10.70 31.11
C ILE A 503 9.83 11.95 31.14
N CYS A 504 10.69 12.05 32.14
CA CYS A 504 11.74 13.07 32.21
C CYS A 504 12.95 12.60 31.39
N ILE A 505 13.27 13.30 30.31
CA ILE A 505 14.38 12.93 29.42
C ILE A 505 15.69 13.57 29.90
N ASP A 506 15.69 14.88 30.09
CA ASP A 506 16.89 15.67 30.34
C ASP A 506 16.54 17.06 30.91
N VAL A 507 17.52 17.97 30.96
CA VAL A 507 17.40 19.34 31.48
C VAL A 507 17.97 20.37 30.50
N LEU A 508 17.28 21.51 30.36
CA LEU A 508 17.77 22.65 29.59
C LEU A 508 18.90 23.39 30.31
N ALA A 509 19.65 24.20 29.56
CA ALA A 509 20.67 25.10 30.11
C ALA A 509 20.18 26.04 31.23
N ASN A 510 18.86 26.31 31.33
CA ASN A 510 18.24 27.10 32.40
C ASN A 510 17.74 26.27 33.59
N ASN A 511 18.18 25.01 33.70
CA ASN A 511 17.82 24.05 34.74
C ASN A 511 16.33 23.63 34.78
N ARG A 512 15.61 23.75 33.65
CA ARG A 512 14.24 23.23 33.49
C ARG A 512 14.24 21.82 32.92
N SER A 513 13.44 20.92 33.48
CA SER A 513 13.28 19.54 32.97
C SER A 513 12.58 19.51 31.61
N VAL A 514 13.03 18.62 30.72
CA VAL A 514 12.39 18.27 29.45
C VAL A 514 11.53 17.04 29.68
N CYS A 515 10.22 17.15 29.42
CA CYS A 515 9.24 16.14 29.77
C CYS A 515 8.46 15.65 28.53
N VAL A 516 8.30 14.33 28.39
CA VAL A 516 7.43 13.71 27.38
C VAL A 516 6.03 13.57 27.94
N CYS A 517 5.08 14.33 27.38
CA CYS A 517 3.73 14.34 27.93
C CYS A 517 2.87 13.19 27.37
N PRO A 518 2.07 12.51 28.22
CA PRO A 518 1.04 11.59 27.77
C PRO A 518 -0.06 12.33 27.00
N ILE A 519 -0.92 11.58 26.29
CA ILE A 519 -1.92 12.14 25.35
C ILE A 519 -2.82 13.25 25.93
N ASN A 520 -3.22 13.17 27.20
CA ASN A 520 -4.15 14.12 27.82
C ASN A 520 -3.45 15.26 28.57
N LYS A 521 -2.12 15.36 28.50
CA LYS A 521 -1.36 16.38 29.22
C LYS A 521 -0.45 17.18 28.29
N PHE A 522 -0.24 18.44 28.63
CA PHE A 522 0.56 19.37 27.84
C PHE A 522 1.29 20.40 28.72
N GLY A 523 2.06 21.27 28.07
CA GLY A 523 2.96 22.24 28.69
C GLY A 523 4.33 21.65 29.05
N ASP A 524 5.31 22.53 29.31
CA ASP A 524 6.72 22.16 29.52
C ASP A 524 6.95 21.07 30.58
N ARG A 525 6.10 21.02 31.62
CA ARG A 525 6.19 20.05 32.72
C ARG A 525 5.13 18.94 32.66
N CYS A 526 4.30 18.92 31.61
CA CYS A 526 3.17 18.01 31.47
C CYS A 526 2.20 18.03 32.67
N LEU A 527 2.02 19.17 33.33
CA LEU A 527 1.12 19.31 34.48
C LEU A 527 -0.30 19.75 34.07
N LEU A 528 -0.44 20.38 32.89
CA LEU A 528 -1.71 20.85 32.40
C LEU A 528 -2.46 19.68 31.76
N VAL A 529 -3.73 19.49 32.14
CA VAL A 529 -4.59 18.44 31.61
C VAL A 529 -5.52 19.05 30.57
N ASN A 530 -5.58 18.43 29.39
CA ASN A 530 -6.57 18.76 28.39
C ASN A 530 -7.83 17.92 28.60
N THR A 531 -8.91 18.56 29.06
CA THR A 531 -10.19 17.91 29.37
C THR A 531 -11.14 17.83 28.17
N ILE A 532 -10.74 18.36 27.01
CA ILE A 532 -11.64 18.43 25.83
C ILE A 532 -12.12 17.03 25.43
N CYS A 533 -11.24 16.03 25.44
CA CYS A 533 -11.59 14.64 25.14
C CYS A 533 -12.27 13.87 26.28
N GLN A 534 -12.45 14.49 27.46
CA GLN A 534 -13.17 13.92 28.60
C GLN A 534 -14.64 14.41 28.67
N MET A 535 -15.01 15.37 27.84
CA MET A 535 -16.40 15.84 27.67
C MET A 535 -17.25 14.76 26.97
N ASP A 536 -18.58 14.82 27.13
CA ASP A 536 -19.55 13.84 26.61
C ASP A 536 -19.25 13.37 25.17
N LYS A 537 -19.34 12.05 24.93
CA LYS A 537 -19.00 11.39 23.65
C LYS A 537 -19.74 11.98 22.44
N ASN A 538 -20.92 12.58 22.66
CA ASN A 538 -21.70 13.22 21.60
C ASN A 538 -21.09 14.55 21.12
N PHE A 539 -20.31 15.24 21.96
CA PHE A 539 -19.67 16.52 21.63
C PHE A 539 -18.25 16.39 21.07
N THR A 540 -17.59 15.25 21.31
CA THR A 540 -16.22 14.97 20.86
C THR A 540 -16.20 14.02 19.67
N CYS A 541 -16.02 12.72 19.88
CA CYS A 541 -15.97 11.71 18.83
C CYS A 541 -17.14 10.73 18.97
N GLN A 542 -17.95 10.65 17.92
CA GLN A 542 -19.11 9.78 17.81
C GLN A 542 -18.69 8.36 17.38
N HIS A 543 -19.65 7.42 17.44
CA HIS A 543 -19.52 6.03 16.98
C HIS A 543 -18.30 5.25 17.50
N GLY A 544 -17.73 5.65 18.65
CA GLY A 544 -16.56 5.00 19.24
C GLY A 544 -15.21 5.50 18.70
N GLY A 545 -15.18 6.65 18.03
CA GLY A 545 -13.94 7.30 17.62
C GLY A 545 -13.03 7.68 18.79
N GLN A 546 -11.72 7.56 18.59
CA GLN A 546 -10.72 7.93 19.59
C GLN A 546 -10.42 9.42 19.49
N CYS A 547 -10.72 10.16 20.55
CA CYS A 547 -10.44 11.60 20.64
C CYS A 547 -8.97 11.87 20.96
N ILE A 548 -8.39 12.82 20.24
CA ILE A 548 -7.04 13.33 20.42
C ILE A 548 -7.13 14.86 20.57
N PRO A 549 -6.62 15.44 21.66
CA PRO A 549 -6.54 16.90 21.78
C PRO A 549 -5.59 17.46 20.72
N ALA A 550 -5.96 18.59 20.10
CA ALA A 550 -5.07 19.26 19.16
C ALA A 550 -3.93 19.96 19.94
N ASP A 551 -2.70 19.87 19.45
CA ASP A 551 -1.56 20.61 20.00
C ASP A 551 -1.65 22.10 19.64
N GLU A 552 -1.11 22.98 20.51
CA GLU A 552 -1.15 24.44 20.38
C GLU A 552 -0.52 24.99 19.08
N TYR A 553 0.28 24.19 18.38
CA TYR A 553 0.96 24.60 17.13
C TYR A 553 0.06 24.68 15.90
N MET A 554 -1.16 24.12 15.94
CA MET A 554 -2.09 24.27 14.83
C MET A 554 -2.84 25.60 14.96
N ILE A 555 -2.48 26.58 14.14
CA ILE A 555 -3.19 27.86 13.93
C ILE A 555 -4.65 27.65 13.45
N SER A 556 -5.07 26.39 13.21
CA SER A 556 -6.45 26.04 12.89
C SER A 556 -7.39 26.21 14.09
N ALA A 557 -8.61 26.70 13.85
CA ALA A 557 -9.66 26.93 14.84
C ALA A 557 -10.18 25.69 15.62
N ARG A 558 -9.54 24.51 15.47
CA ARG A 558 -10.06 23.21 15.97
C ARG A 558 -9.29 22.75 17.21
N LYS A 559 -10.04 22.45 18.28
CA LYS A 559 -9.50 22.13 19.62
C LYS A 559 -9.23 20.63 19.85
N PHE A 560 -9.78 19.74 19.03
CA PHE A 560 -9.62 18.28 19.12
C PHE A 560 -9.82 17.62 17.76
N ILE A 561 -9.39 16.37 17.65
CA ILE A 561 -9.41 15.54 16.44
C ILE A 561 -9.89 14.14 16.81
N CYS A 562 -10.61 13.47 15.90
CA CYS A 562 -11.10 12.11 16.10
C CYS A 562 -10.44 11.13 15.13
N ILE A 563 -9.90 10.02 15.66
CA ILE A 563 -9.55 8.85 14.86
C ILE A 563 -10.79 7.96 14.78
N CYS A 564 -11.34 7.81 13.58
CA CYS A 564 -12.60 7.11 13.39
C CYS A 564 -12.43 5.59 13.28
N PRO A 565 -13.37 4.81 13.85
CA PRO A 565 -13.38 3.37 13.66
C PRO A 565 -13.83 3.05 12.23
N LYS A 566 -13.54 1.82 11.79
CA LYS A 566 -13.88 1.36 10.43
C LYS A 566 -15.37 1.55 10.15
N GLY A 567 -15.69 2.09 8.98
CA GLY A 567 -17.07 2.33 8.56
C GLY A 567 -17.61 3.71 8.94
N TYR A 568 -16.78 4.58 9.52
CA TYR A 568 -17.15 5.93 9.92
C TYR A 568 -16.06 6.94 9.54
N ILE A 569 -16.49 8.13 9.12
CA ILE A 569 -15.66 9.29 8.77
C ILE A 569 -16.32 10.58 9.27
N GLY A 570 -15.66 11.71 9.07
CA GLY A 570 -16.09 13.02 9.54
C GLY A 570 -15.17 13.53 10.64
N ASP A 571 -15.26 14.83 10.93
CA ASP A 571 -14.39 15.47 11.92
C ASP A 571 -14.61 14.90 13.33
N ARG A 572 -15.79 14.32 13.56
CA ARG A 572 -16.24 13.67 14.79
C ARG A 572 -16.64 12.22 14.56
N CYS A 573 -16.29 11.61 13.43
CA CYS A 573 -16.76 10.27 13.06
C CYS A 573 -18.28 10.16 12.96
N GLU A 574 -18.93 11.24 12.54
CA GLU A 574 -20.38 11.39 12.45
C GLU A 574 -20.98 10.79 11.17
N ILE A 575 -20.18 10.65 10.11
CA ILE A 575 -20.59 10.17 8.79
C ILE A 575 -20.32 8.68 8.70
N VAL A 576 -21.26 7.91 8.14
CA VAL A 576 -21.06 6.47 7.87
C VAL A 576 -20.41 6.32 6.50
N ASP A 577 -19.38 5.48 6.40
CA ASP A 577 -18.72 5.17 5.12
C ASP A 577 -19.70 4.48 4.15
N ASN A 578 -19.48 4.68 2.86
CA ASN A 578 -20.22 3.93 1.85
C ASN A 578 -19.87 2.44 1.96
N LYS A 579 -20.89 1.58 1.98
CA LYS A 579 -20.72 0.13 2.11
C LYS A 579 -20.96 -0.53 0.76
N ILE A 580 -19.89 -0.99 0.13
CA ILE A 580 -19.95 -1.67 -1.17
C ILE A 580 -19.82 -3.17 -0.95
N ILE A 581 -20.87 -3.91 -1.27
CA ILE A 581 -20.94 -5.36 -1.20
C ILE A 581 -20.76 -5.89 -2.62
N LEU A 582 -19.60 -6.46 -2.90
CA LEU A 582 -19.26 -7.08 -4.18
C LEU A 582 -19.46 -8.58 -4.07
N SER A 583 -20.28 -9.18 -4.92
CA SER A 583 -20.42 -10.63 -5.01
C SER A 583 -20.00 -11.13 -6.39
N PHE A 584 -19.36 -12.29 -6.47
CA PHE A 584 -18.79 -12.82 -7.70
C PHE A 584 -19.53 -14.08 -8.15
N GLN A 585 -19.89 -14.13 -9.44
CA GLN A 585 -20.46 -15.34 -10.04
C GLN A 585 -19.40 -16.45 -10.08
N LYS A 586 -19.83 -17.71 -9.89
CA LYS A 586 -18.94 -18.90 -9.80
C LYS A 586 -18.07 -19.13 -11.05
N SER A 587 -18.42 -18.56 -12.19
CA SER A 587 -17.66 -18.65 -13.44
C SER A 587 -16.39 -17.78 -13.46
N ILE A 588 -16.26 -16.83 -12.53
CA ILE A 588 -15.10 -15.93 -12.45
C ILE A 588 -14.02 -16.58 -11.57
N VAL A 589 -12.82 -16.75 -12.11
CA VAL A 589 -11.67 -17.26 -11.36
C VAL A 589 -11.08 -16.13 -10.54
N LEU A 590 -11.27 -16.18 -9.23
CA LEU A 590 -10.75 -15.17 -8.30
C LEU A 590 -9.28 -15.42 -7.96
N SER A 591 -8.52 -14.33 -7.92
CA SER A 591 -7.15 -14.27 -7.40
C SER A 591 -7.14 -14.15 -5.87
N GLN A 592 -5.98 -14.45 -5.26
CA GLN A 592 -5.81 -14.26 -3.81
C GLN A 592 -5.95 -12.79 -3.38
N SER A 593 -5.54 -11.86 -4.24
CA SER A 593 -5.67 -10.42 -4.07
C SER A 593 -6.47 -9.81 -5.22
N ILE A 594 -7.34 -8.86 -4.89
CA ILE A 594 -8.13 -8.07 -5.85
C ILE A 594 -7.83 -6.60 -5.62
N PHE A 595 -7.67 -5.84 -6.70
CA PHE A 595 -7.55 -4.40 -6.63
C PHE A 595 -8.88 -3.74 -7.04
N ILE A 596 -9.22 -2.67 -6.37
CA ILE A 596 -10.47 -1.93 -6.56
C ILE A 596 -10.07 -0.47 -6.75
N HIS A 597 -10.28 0.02 -7.96
CA HIS A 597 -9.96 1.37 -8.39
C HIS A 597 -11.20 2.24 -8.27
N PHE A 598 -11.14 3.22 -7.38
CA PHE A 598 -12.14 4.27 -7.21
C PHE A 598 -11.71 5.48 -8.02
N ILE A 599 -12.58 5.96 -8.90
CA ILE A 599 -12.30 7.12 -9.74
C ILE A 599 -13.28 8.22 -9.40
N GLN A 600 -12.72 9.35 -8.98
CA GLN A 600 -13.46 10.58 -8.77
C GLN A 600 -13.33 11.47 -10.00
N VAL A 601 -14.44 11.68 -10.69
CA VAL A 601 -14.59 12.71 -11.72
C VAL A 601 -14.91 14.04 -11.04
N ILE A 602 -14.15 15.08 -11.35
CA ILE A 602 -14.32 16.44 -10.81
C ILE A 602 -14.33 17.39 -12.00
N ASN A 603 -15.32 18.28 -12.06
CA ASN A 603 -15.42 19.28 -13.12
C ASN A 603 -14.12 20.10 -13.22
N ASN A 604 -13.64 20.31 -14.45
CA ASN A 604 -12.43 21.08 -14.77
C ASN A 604 -11.11 20.51 -14.20
N SER A 605 -11.05 19.21 -13.90
CA SER A 605 -9.80 18.55 -13.52
C SER A 605 -9.74 17.09 -13.97
N ALA A 606 -8.52 16.55 -14.07
CA ALA A 606 -8.34 15.16 -14.49
C ALA A 606 -8.92 14.18 -13.45
N PRO A 607 -9.48 13.02 -13.87
CA PRO A 607 -10.02 12.05 -12.95
C PRO A 607 -8.99 11.61 -11.91
N MET A 608 -9.35 11.72 -10.63
CA MET A 608 -8.49 11.28 -9.55
C MET A 608 -8.74 9.81 -9.25
N ARG A 609 -7.68 9.00 -9.31
CA ARG A 609 -7.74 7.57 -9.00
C ARG A 609 -7.18 7.28 -7.61
N THR A 610 -7.97 6.59 -6.79
CA THR A 610 -7.52 5.97 -5.57
C THR A 610 -7.73 4.46 -5.64
N THR A 611 -6.77 3.68 -5.18
CA THR A 611 -6.83 2.22 -5.31
C THR A 611 -6.85 1.57 -3.94
N THR A 612 -7.67 0.54 -3.77
CA THR A 612 -7.63 -0.31 -2.57
C THR A 612 -7.47 -1.75 -2.97
N PHE A 613 -7.03 -2.58 -2.04
CA PHE A 613 -6.85 -4.00 -2.26
C PHE A 613 -7.54 -4.79 -1.16
N ARG A 614 -8.00 -6.00 -1.51
CA ARG A 614 -8.57 -6.95 -0.57
C ARG A 614 -8.12 -8.35 -0.92
N THR A 615 -7.75 -9.13 0.11
CA THR A 615 -7.55 -10.57 -0.02
C THR A 615 -8.87 -11.29 0.16
N ILE A 616 -9.31 -12.07 -0.84
CA ILE A 616 -10.55 -12.84 -0.73
C ILE A 616 -10.25 -14.21 -0.11
N PRO A 617 -10.88 -14.58 1.02
CA PRO A 617 -10.84 -15.95 1.52
C PRO A 617 -11.52 -16.89 0.51
N LEU A 618 -10.85 -17.96 0.11
CA LEU A 618 -11.22 -18.93 -0.95
C LEU A 618 -12.67 -19.47 -0.93
N THR A 619 -13.44 -19.27 0.14
CA THR A 619 -14.82 -19.75 0.28
C THR A 619 -15.88 -18.66 0.27
N LYS A 620 -15.51 -17.38 0.40
CA LYS A 620 -16.47 -16.27 0.38
C LYS A 620 -16.58 -15.73 -1.04
N SER A 621 -17.76 -15.88 -1.64
CA SER A 621 -18.09 -15.29 -2.94
C SER A 621 -18.45 -13.81 -2.85
N SER A 622 -18.35 -13.20 -1.66
CA SER A 622 -18.65 -11.79 -1.46
C SER A 622 -17.61 -11.09 -0.60
N LEU A 623 -17.40 -9.83 -0.92
CA LEU A 623 -16.47 -8.90 -0.30
C LEU A 623 -17.24 -7.66 0.13
N VAL A 624 -16.93 -7.14 1.32
CA VAL A 624 -17.46 -5.86 1.80
C VAL A 624 -16.33 -4.85 1.86
N VAL A 625 -16.52 -3.71 1.21
CA VAL A 625 -15.59 -2.59 1.19
C VAL A 625 -16.28 -1.39 1.81
N TYR A 626 -15.64 -0.79 2.81
CA TYR A 626 -16.05 0.50 3.36
C TYR A 626 -15.18 1.57 2.69
N TRP A 627 -15.84 2.55 2.07
CA TRP A 627 -15.18 3.57 1.28
C TRP A 627 -15.67 4.97 1.65
N SER A 628 -14.71 5.87 1.88
CA SER A 628 -14.94 7.15 2.53
C SER A 628 -14.74 8.36 1.63
N GLN A 629 -13.95 8.21 0.56
CA GLN A 629 -13.71 9.26 -0.43
C GLN A 629 -14.83 9.30 -1.47
N PRO A 630 -15.14 10.48 -2.05
CA PRO A 630 -16.07 10.58 -3.17
C PRO A 630 -15.55 9.78 -4.37
N PHE A 631 -16.46 9.12 -5.09
CA PHE A 631 -16.17 8.35 -6.30
C PHE A 631 -17.38 8.35 -7.22
N HIS A 632 -17.14 8.13 -8.51
CA HIS A 632 -18.16 8.04 -9.54
C HIS A 632 -18.08 6.73 -10.31
N LEU A 633 -16.87 6.20 -10.50
CA LEU A 633 -16.64 4.91 -11.15
C LEU A 633 -15.86 3.98 -10.21
N VAL A 634 -16.20 2.69 -10.27
CA VAL A 634 -15.48 1.63 -9.55
C VAL A 634 -15.10 0.52 -10.52
N PHE A 635 -13.79 0.28 -10.68
CA PHE A 635 -13.25 -0.83 -11.46
C PHE A 635 -12.62 -1.87 -10.53
N ILE A 636 -12.82 -3.15 -10.84
CA ILE A 636 -12.19 -4.28 -10.14
C ILE A 636 -11.15 -4.88 -11.06
N GLU A 637 -9.91 -4.95 -10.61
CA GLU A 637 -8.81 -5.59 -11.31
C GLU A 637 -8.46 -6.95 -10.67
N LEU A 638 -8.43 -7.98 -11.50
CA LEU A 638 -7.99 -9.34 -11.18
C LEU A 638 -6.60 -9.63 -11.78
N LEU A 639 -6.06 -10.82 -11.48
CA LEU A 639 -4.79 -11.33 -12.05
C LEU A 639 -4.74 -11.11 -13.58
N ASN A 640 -3.59 -10.64 -14.07
CA ASN A 640 -3.30 -10.30 -15.47
C ASN A 640 -4.01 -9.03 -15.99
N LYS A 641 -4.30 -8.05 -15.13
CA LYS A 641 -4.87 -6.74 -15.52
C LYS A 641 -6.23 -6.85 -16.22
N ILE A 642 -7.06 -7.79 -15.77
CA ILE A 642 -8.43 -7.92 -16.26
C ILE A 642 -9.32 -7.01 -15.43
N TYR A 643 -9.94 -6.03 -16.08
CA TYR A 643 -10.81 -5.03 -15.44
C TYR A 643 -12.30 -5.40 -15.55
N TYR A 644 -13.04 -5.18 -14.48
CA TYR A 644 -14.50 -5.29 -14.42
C TYR A 644 -15.09 -3.97 -13.95
N LEU A 645 -16.12 -3.48 -14.63
CA LEU A 645 -16.84 -2.27 -14.23
C LEU A 645 -17.91 -2.63 -13.21
N ALA A 646 -17.73 -2.21 -11.97
CA ALA A 646 -18.62 -2.55 -10.87
C ALA A 646 -19.74 -1.53 -10.67
N VAL A 647 -19.40 -0.24 -10.66
CA VAL A 647 -20.32 0.86 -10.34
C VAL A 647 -20.09 2.03 -11.29
N ILE A 648 -21.18 2.61 -11.78
CA ILE A 648 -21.24 3.92 -12.45
C ILE A 648 -22.32 4.72 -11.73
N GLN A 649 -21.97 5.91 -11.23
CA GLN A 649 -22.93 6.86 -10.69
C GLN A 649 -22.57 8.27 -11.16
N LYS A 650 -23.59 9.03 -11.58
CA LYS A 650 -23.44 10.42 -12.05
C LYS A 650 -23.25 11.39 -10.89
N THR A 651 -24.08 11.25 -9.87
CA THR A 651 -24.02 12.05 -8.64
C THR A 651 -23.56 11.19 -7.47
N TYR A 652 -22.55 11.65 -6.75
CA TYR A 652 -22.08 10.99 -5.54
C TYR A 652 -23.01 11.27 -4.35
N GLU A 653 -23.61 10.21 -3.80
CA GLU A 653 -24.37 10.24 -2.55
C GLU A 653 -23.56 9.64 -1.39
N ARG A 654 -23.62 10.29 -0.21
CA ARG A 654 -22.92 9.84 1.00
C ARG A 654 -23.70 8.75 1.73
N SER A 655 -22.97 7.88 2.43
CA SER A 655 -23.51 6.81 3.29
C SER A 655 -24.36 5.76 2.54
N THR A 656 -24.06 5.50 1.26
CA THR A 656 -24.83 4.57 0.43
C THR A 656 -24.38 3.11 0.63
N ILE A 657 -25.35 2.18 0.53
CA ILE A 657 -25.07 0.74 0.52
C ILE A 657 -25.26 0.24 -0.91
N ILE A 658 -24.16 -0.06 -1.59
CA ILE A 658 -24.16 -0.53 -2.97
C ILE A 658 -23.94 -2.04 -2.97
N ASN A 659 -24.93 -2.80 -3.46
CA ASN A 659 -24.81 -4.25 -3.62
C ASN A 659 -24.71 -4.59 -5.10
N LYS A 660 -23.56 -5.11 -5.53
CA LYS A 660 -23.30 -5.47 -6.94
C LYS A 660 -22.85 -6.92 -7.04
N MET A 661 -23.51 -7.68 -7.91
CA MET A 661 -23.02 -8.97 -8.38
C MET A 661 -22.25 -8.77 -9.68
N ILE A 662 -20.98 -9.17 -9.68
CA ILE A 662 -20.08 -9.08 -10.83
C ILE A 662 -20.29 -10.30 -11.71
N ASN A 663 -20.74 -10.03 -12.93
CA ASN A 663 -20.98 -11.01 -13.98
C ASN A 663 -19.85 -10.95 -15.04
N PRO A 664 -19.64 -12.01 -15.83
CA PRO A 664 -18.70 -11.98 -16.95
C PRO A 664 -18.97 -10.87 -17.97
N THR A 665 -20.22 -10.40 -18.08
CA THR A 665 -20.61 -9.28 -18.95
C THR A 665 -20.13 -7.92 -18.44
N ASP A 666 -19.81 -7.79 -17.15
CA ASP A 666 -19.25 -6.55 -16.58
C ASP A 666 -17.74 -6.40 -16.91
N ARG A 667 -17.12 -7.39 -17.59
CA ARG A 667 -15.70 -7.36 -17.98
C ARG A 667 -15.46 -6.30 -19.06
N CYS A 668 -14.53 -5.40 -18.81
CA CYS A 668 -14.01 -4.52 -19.86
C CYS A 668 -13.10 -5.34 -20.77
N GLN A 669 -13.39 -5.36 -22.08
CA GLN A 669 -12.58 -6.10 -23.05
C GLN A 669 -11.34 -5.29 -23.45
N HIS A 670 -10.25 -5.99 -23.77
CA HIS A 670 -9.05 -5.34 -24.30
C HIS A 670 -9.26 -5.00 -25.79
N ILE A 671 -8.69 -3.90 -26.28
CA ILE A 671 -8.83 -3.46 -27.68
C ILE A 671 -8.45 -4.55 -28.69
N ASN A 672 -7.41 -5.33 -28.39
CA ASN A 672 -6.98 -6.53 -29.14
C ASN A 672 -8.03 -7.63 -29.30
N GLU A 673 -9.03 -7.69 -28.42
CA GLU A 673 -10.14 -8.66 -28.53
C GLU A 673 -11.28 -8.11 -29.42
N LEU A 674 -11.35 -6.79 -29.59
CA LEU A 674 -12.43 -6.09 -30.30
C LEU A 674 -12.09 -5.79 -31.77
N PHE A 675 -10.82 -5.50 -32.06
CA PHE A 675 -10.35 -5.12 -33.40
C PHE A 675 -9.38 -6.14 -34.00
N ASN A 676 -9.28 -6.16 -35.34
CA ASN A 676 -8.29 -6.98 -36.05
C ASN A 676 -6.86 -6.56 -35.72
N GLY A 677 -5.91 -7.49 -35.84
CA GLY A 677 -4.50 -7.26 -35.47
C GLY A 677 -3.82 -6.08 -36.17
N THR A 678 -4.26 -5.71 -37.38
CA THR A 678 -3.75 -4.53 -38.11
C THR A 678 -4.13 -3.21 -37.43
N PHE A 679 -5.34 -3.09 -36.88
CA PHE A 679 -5.80 -1.89 -36.17
C PHE A 679 -5.07 -1.70 -34.83
N VAL A 680 -4.76 -2.79 -34.14
CA VAL A 680 -4.04 -2.74 -32.86
C VAL A 680 -2.64 -2.14 -33.03
N GLN A 681 -1.98 -2.43 -34.17
CA GLN A 681 -0.64 -1.95 -34.48
C GLN A 681 -0.59 -0.48 -34.93
N MET A 682 -1.73 0.14 -35.22
CA MET A 682 -1.79 1.56 -35.59
C MET A 682 -1.36 2.46 -34.43
N HIS A 683 -0.79 3.60 -34.78
CA HIS A 683 -0.46 4.65 -33.82
C HIS A 683 -1.71 5.13 -33.06
N VAL A 684 -1.55 5.47 -31.79
CA VAL A 684 -2.65 5.83 -30.86
C VAL A 684 -3.52 6.96 -31.43
N LEU A 685 -2.91 7.98 -32.04
CA LEU A 685 -3.61 9.12 -32.66
C LEU A 685 -4.67 8.70 -33.69
N ARG A 686 -4.34 7.73 -34.56
CA ARG A 686 -5.29 7.21 -35.56
C ARG A 686 -6.28 6.25 -34.93
N ARG A 687 -5.80 5.41 -34.02
CA ARG A 687 -6.60 4.35 -33.38
C ARG A 687 -7.77 4.90 -32.55
N ILE A 688 -7.56 6.00 -31.81
CA ILE A 688 -8.60 6.63 -30.97
C ILE A 688 -9.84 7.04 -31.77
N LYS A 689 -9.68 7.51 -33.01
CA LYS A 689 -10.77 8.01 -33.87
C LYS A 689 -11.82 6.93 -34.18
N TYR A 690 -11.47 5.65 -34.01
CA TYR A 690 -12.35 4.50 -34.23
C TYR A 690 -12.99 3.94 -32.95
N TYR A 691 -12.70 4.52 -31.76
CA TYR A 691 -13.13 3.99 -30.46
C TYR A 691 -14.66 4.02 -30.24
N HIS A 692 -15.40 4.77 -31.04
CA HIS A 692 -16.86 4.72 -31.01
C HIS A 692 -17.46 3.45 -31.66
N LEU A 693 -16.75 2.81 -32.61
CA LEU A 693 -17.27 1.67 -33.36
C LEU A 693 -17.68 0.46 -32.50
N PRO A 694 -16.88 0.01 -31.50
CA PRO A 694 -17.26 -1.12 -30.66
C PRO A 694 -18.52 -0.85 -29.84
N CYS A 695 -18.74 0.41 -29.43
CA CYS A 695 -19.92 0.80 -28.66
C CYS A 695 -21.19 0.84 -29.53
N ARG A 696 -21.10 1.21 -30.82
CA ARG A 696 -22.25 1.23 -31.74
C ARG A 696 -22.87 -0.15 -31.99
N ASN A 697 -22.10 -1.22 -31.82
CA ASN A 697 -22.62 -2.57 -32.00
C ASN A 697 -23.44 -3.02 -30.77
N TYR A 698 -24.75 -2.83 -30.83
CA TYR A 698 -25.68 -3.22 -29.76
C TYR A 698 -25.67 -4.73 -29.44
N SER A 699 -25.29 -5.59 -30.40
CA SER A 699 -25.28 -7.05 -30.19
C SER A 699 -24.25 -7.51 -29.15
N SER A 700 -23.15 -6.77 -28.98
CA SER A 700 -22.09 -7.05 -28.01
C SER A 700 -22.38 -6.56 -26.59
N ASN A 701 -23.39 -5.70 -26.39
CA ASN A 701 -23.75 -5.05 -25.12
C ASN A 701 -22.53 -4.64 -24.26
N LEU A 702 -21.55 -4.00 -24.89
CA LEU A 702 -20.26 -3.65 -24.28
C LEU A 702 -20.40 -2.43 -23.36
N SER A 703 -20.12 -2.59 -22.06
CA SER A 703 -20.17 -1.47 -21.10
C SER A 703 -18.89 -0.63 -21.08
N CYS A 704 -17.74 -1.28 -21.22
CA CYS A 704 -16.42 -0.66 -21.19
C CYS A 704 -15.39 -1.48 -21.97
N PHE A 705 -14.32 -0.83 -22.37
CA PHE A 705 -13.12 -1.46 -22.93
C PHE A 705 -11.89 -0.63 -22.59
N TYR A 706 -10.70 -1.18 -22.84
CA TYR A 706 -9.44 -0.50 -22.54
C TYR A 706 -8.35 -0.81 -23.58
N ASP A 707 -7.41 0.10 -23.73
CA ASP A 707 -6.18 -0.08 -24.50
C ASP A 707 -4.94 0.02 -23.57
N ASP A 708 -3.77 0.34 -24.10
CA ASP A 708 -2.53 0.45 -23.30
C ASP A 708 -2.47 1.73 -22.43
N LEU A 709 -3.27 2.75 -22.74
CA LEU A 709 -3.18 4.11 -22.15
C LEU A 709 -4.49 4.63 -21.56
N HIS A 710 -5.63 4.16 -22.03
CA HIS A 710 -6.97 4.68 -21.75
C HIS A 710 -7.94 3.57 -21.35
N ILE A 711 -8.88 3.93 -20.49
CA ILE A 711 -10.12 3.17 -20.27
C ILE A 711 -11.28 3.96 -20.87
N CYS A 712 -12.15 3.26 -21.60
CA CYS A 712 -13.29 3.81 -22.30
C CYS A 712 -14.60 3.25 -21.75
N LEU A 713 -15.59 4.12 -21.57
CA LEU A 713 -16.97 3.78 -21.23
C LEU A 713 -17.87 3.93 -22.46
N CYS A 714 -18.77 2.98 -22.69
CA CYS A 714 -19.81 3.12 -23.70
C CYS A 714 -21.08 3.73 -23.06
N TYR A 715 -21.53 4.86 -23.58
CA TYR A 715 -22.73 5.56 -23.11
C TYR A 715 -23.72 5.78 -24.25
N ASP A 716 -25.01 5.87 -23.91
CA ASP A 716 -26.07 6.16 -24.87
C ASP A 716 -26.29 7.68 -24.96
N TYR A 717 -26.29 8.21 -26.17
CA TYR A 717 -26.53 9.61 -26.49
C TYR A 717 -27.54 9.71 -27.63
N GLY A 718 -28.77 10.12 -27.32
CA GLY A 718 -29.89 10.08 -28.27
C GLY A 718 -30.12 8.65 -28.81
N ASN A 719 -30.01 8.49 -30.13
CA ASN A 719 -30.16 7.19 -30.82
C ASN A 719 -28.82 6.48 -31.11
N GLN A 720 -27.70 7.00 -30.62
CA GLN A 720 -26.37 6.46 -30.88
C GLN A 720 -25.67 6.08 -29.57
N ARG A 721 -24.87 5.01 -29.62
CA ARG A 721 -24.02 4.60 -28.50
C ARG A 721 -22.57 4.95 -28.80
N LEU A 722 -22.02 5.86 -27.99
CA LEU A 722 -20.70 6.45 -28.17
C LEU A 722 -19.75 5.98 -27.07
N ALA A 723 -18.46 6.27 -27.26
CA ALA A 723 -17.39 5.96 -26.31
C ALA A 723 -16.89 7.24 -25.64
N ASN A 724 -16.54 7.17 -24.37
CA ASN A 724 -15.91 8.25 -23.63
C ASN A 724 -14.71 7.71 -22.86
N CYS A 725 -13.52 8.19 -23.17
CA CYS A 725 -12.26 7.64 -22.67
C CYS A 725 -11.49 8.63 -21.80
N PHE A 726 -10.71 8.11 -20.85
CA PHE A 726 -9.79 8.89 -20.05
C PHE A 726 -8.50 8.11 -19.80
N ASP A 727 -7.42 8.85 -19.56
CA ASP A 727 -6.09 8.28 -19.30
C ASP A 727 -6.11 7.38 -18.06
N PHE A 728 -5.61 6.17 -18.22
CA PHE A 728 -5.50 5.20 -17.15
C PHE A 728 -4.14 4.51 -17.19
N ASN A 729 -3.26 4.90 -16.27
CA ASN A 729 -1.97 4.24 -16.15
C ASN A 729 -2.15 2.82 -15.56
N HIS A 730 -2.17 1.82 -16.44
CA HIS A 730 -2.28 0.40 -16.09
C HIS A 730 -1.06 -0.12 -15.31
N ASN A 731 0.11 0.50 -15.44
CA ASN A 731 1.37 0.08 -14.83
C ASN A 731 1.68 0.78 -13.50
N MET A 732 0.78 1.64 -13.00
CA MET A 732 1.05 2.39 -11.77
C MET A 732 1.23 1.44 -10.60
N LYS A 733 2.45 1.41 -10.07
CA LYS A 733 2.78 0.75 -8.81
C LYS A 733 2.93 1.81 -7.74
N PHE A 734 2.15 1.69 -6.66
CA PHE A 734 2.38 2.51 -5.48
C PHE A 734 3.38 1.81 -4.58
N GLU A 735 4.66 1.91 -4.92
CA GLU A 735 5.74 1.43 -4.07
C GLU A 735 5.74 2.27 -2.79
N CYS A 736 5.86 1.62 -1.62
CA CYS A 736 5.84 2.25 -0.30
C CYS A 736 7.08 3.12 -0.01
N LEU A 737 7.58 3.87 -1.02
CA LEU A 737 8.71 4.80 -0.98
C LEU A 737 9.98 4.19 -0.35
N GLY A 738 10.22 2.90 -0.59
CA GLY A 738 11.32 2.15 0.03
C GLY A 738 11.12 1.76 1.51
N GLN A 739 10.06 2.23 2.16
CA GLN A 739 9.72 1.94 3.57
C GLN A 739 8.75 0.75 3.72
N SER A 740 9.00 -0.30 2.94
CA SER A 740 8.19 -1.51 2.90
C SER A 740 8.41 -2.41 4.12
N VAL A 741 7.33 -2.84 4.77
CA VAL A 741 7.35 -3.89 5.82
C VAL A 741 7.48 -5.30 5.21
N CYS A 742 7.32 -5.43 3.90
CA CYS A 742 7.33 -6.72 3.23
C CYS A 742 8.70 -7.40 3.32
N GLU A 743 8.68 -8.64 3.79
CA GLU A 743 9.83 -9.52 3.89
C GLU A 743 9.98 -10.34 2.61
N ASN A 744 11.13 -11.02 2.44
CA ASN A 744 11.38 -11.97 1.34
C ASN A 744 11.12 -11.44 -0.07
N ALA A 745 11.49 -10.17 -0.34
CA ALA A 745 11.25 -9.49 -1.61
C ALA A 745 9.77 -9.37 -2.01
N GLY A 746 8.87 -9.26 -1.04
CA GLY A 746 7.47 -8.89 -1.27
C GLY A 746 7.33 -7.48 -1.85
N GLU A 747 6.49 -7.34 -2.87
CA GLU A 747 6.15 -6.03 -3.43
C GLU A 747 5.15 -5.32 -2.49
N CYS A 748 5.46 -4.09 -2.10
CA CYS A 748 4.59 -3.29 -1.23
C CYS A 748 3.69 -2.42 -2.08
N PHE A 749 2.39 -2.50 -1.82
CA PHE A 749 1.37 -1.65 -2.42
C PHE A 749 0.74 -0.79 -1.33
N GLN A 750 0.55 0.49 -1.62
CA GLN A 750 -0.21 1.43 -0.80
C GLN A 750 -1.43 1.95 -1.56
N ASP A 751 -2.40 2.47 -0.82
CA ASP A 751 -3.68 2.94 -1.36
C ASP A 751 -3.59 4.26 -2.15
N THR A 752 -2.77 5.21 -1.67
CA THR A 752 -2.51 6.51 -2.31
C THR A 752 -1.01 6.86 -2.30
N SER A 753 -0.57 7.73 -3.22
CA SER A 753 0.82 8.21 -3.26
C SER A 753 1.15 9.25 -2.18
N ASP A 754 0.24 10.20 -1.93
CA ASP A 754 0.57 11.42 -1.18
C ASP A 754 0.39 11.29 0.34
N CYS A 755 -0.49 10.40 0.79
CA CYS A 755 -0.86 10.20 2.20
C CYS A 755 -1.50 8.82 2.42
N PRO A 756 -0.69 7.76 2.43
CA PRO A 756 -1.24 6.42 2.46
C PRO A 756 -1.85 6.09 3.83
N GLN A 757 -2.96 5.37 3.82
CA GLN A 757 -3.65 4.91 5.03
C GLN A 757 -3.58 3.39 5.18
N ARG A 758 -3.40 2.66 4.08
CA ARG A 758 -3.31 1.19 4.07
C ARG A 758 -2.24 0.68 3.14
N SER A 759 -1.56 -0.37 3.58
CA SER A 759 -0.54 -1.07 2.78
C SER A 759 -0.80 -2.58 2.77
N MET A 760 -0.34 -3.24 1.71
CA MET A 760 -0.34 -4.70 1.60
C MET A 760 0.93 -5.17 0.91
N CYS A 761 1.42 -6.31 1.37
CA CYS A 761 2.49 -7.02 0.73
C CYS A 761 1.93 -8.07 -0.23
N ILE A 762 2.39 -8.01 -1.47
CA ILE A 762 2.16 -9.05 -2.46
C ILE A 762 3.38 -9.95 -2.47
N CYS A 763 3.14 -11.21 -2.10
CA CYS A 763 4.20 -12.15 -1.88
C CYS A 763 4.65 -12.80 -3.18
N PRO A 764 5.97 -12.95 -3.40
CA PRO A 764 6.44 -13.79 -4.48
C PRO A 764 5.98 -15.23 -4.26
N ALA A 765 5.94 -16.00 -5.35
CA ALA A 765 5.60 -17.42 -5.28
C ALA A 765 6.43 -18.11 -4.18
N CYS A 766 5.81 -19.09 -3.50
CA CYS A 766 6.33 -19.78 -2.31
C CYS A 766 6.16 -19.05 -0.97
N PHE A 767 5.93 -17.74 -0.96
CA PHE A 767 5.80 -16.96 0.26
C PHE A 767 4.36 -16.55 0.53
N TYR A 768 3.99 -16.44 1.80
CA TYR A 768 2.62 -16.12 2.21
C TYR A 768 2.61 -15.40 3.57
N GLY A 769 1.44 -14.88 3.96
CA GLY A 769 1.23 -14.05 5.15
C GLY A 769 1.19 -12.56 4.81
N THR A 770 0.64 -11.74 5.71
CA THR A 770 0.47 -10.28 5.54
C THR A 770 1.74 -9.50 5.16
N ARG A 771 2.91 -9.98 5.58
CA ARG A 771 4.23 -9.38 5.32
C ARG A 771 5.09 -10.26 4.43
N CYS A 772 4.55 -11.34 3.85
CA CYS A 772 5.33 -12.36 3.13
C CYS A 772 6.39 -13.05 3.99
N GLN A 773 6.15 -13.11 5.30
CA GLN A 773 7.06 -13.63 6.31
C GLN A 773 7.19 -15.15 6.29
N PHE A 774 6.21 -15.86 5.71
CA PHE A 774 6.20 -17.32 5.70
C PHE A 774 6.69 -17.87 4.38
N SER A 775 7.46 -18.96 4.44
CA SER A 775 7.95 -19.67 3.27
C SER A 775 7.43 -21.11 3.27
N SER A 776 6.90 -21.54 2.14
CA SER A 776 6.52 -22.94 1.87
C SER A 776 7.66 -23.75 1.24
N SER A 777 8.89 -23.24 1.26
CA SER A 777 10.05 -23.87 0.63
C SER A 777 10.90 -24.67 1.62
N GLY A 778 11.33 -25.87 1.21
CA GLY A 778 12.37 -26.66 1.87
C GLY A 778 12.02 -27.21 3.26
N PHE A 779 13.01 -27.18 4.17
CA PHE A 779 12.99 -27.83 5.51
C PHE A 779 12.09 -27.16 6.56
N GLY A 780 11.45 -26.03 6.24
CA GLY A 780 10.51 -25.31 7.11
C GLY A 780 9.05 -25.76 6.99
N LEU A 781 8.74 -26.68 6.07
CA LEU A 781 7.37 -27.13 5.79
C LEU A 781 6.79 -27.93 6.98
N SER A 782 6.01 -27.27 7.82
CA SER A 782 5.28 -27.87 8.94
C SER A 782 3.81 -28.15 8.56
N LEU A 783 3.13 -29.01 9.33
CA LEU A 783 1.68 -29.16 9.21
C LEU A 783 0.95 -27.81 9.35
N ASP A 784 1.49 -26.92 10.18
CA ASP A 784 0.96 -25.57 10.41
C ASP A 784 1.05 -24.74 9.11
N SER A 785 2.15 -24.84 8.37
CA SER A 785 2.31 -24.17 7.06
C SER A 785 1.35 -24.67 5.97
N ILE A 786 1.00 -25.96 5.98
CA ILE A 786 0.18 -26.58 4.93
C ILE A 786 -1.31 -26.39 5.22
N LEU A 787 -1.75 -26.61 6.46
CA LEU A 787 -3.17 -26.74 6.78
C LEU A 787 -3.77 -25.47 7.43
N ALA A 788 -2.99 -24.67 8.16
CA ALA A 788 -3.56 -23.61 8.99
C ALA A 788 -4.32 -22.55 8.18
N TYR A 789 -3.87 -22.21 6.97
CA TYR A 789 -4.56 -21.22 6.13
C TYR A 789 -5.95 -21.70 5.64
N HIS A 790 -6.17 -23.01 5.61
CA HIS A 790 -7.46 -23.62 5.25
C HIS A 790 -8.44 -23.74 6.44
N ILE A 791 -7.97 -23.52 7.67
CA ILE A 791 -8.83 -23.55 8.86
C ILE A 791 -9.36 -22.13 9.10
N GLN A 792 -10.69 -21.99 9.15
CA GLN A 792 -11.31 -20.69 9.38
C GLN A 792 -11.48 -20.44 10.88
N PRO A 793 -11.12 -19.24 11.37
CA PRO A 793 -11.30 -18.89 12.78
C PRO A 793 -12.78 -18.74 13.11
N HIS A 794 -13.14 -18.97 14.38
CA HIS A 794 -14.50 -18.79 14.92
C HIS A 794 -15.62 -19.63 14.26
N ILE A 795 -15.28 -20.64 13.45
CA ILE A 795 -16.25 -21.55 12.81
C ILE A 795 -16.07 -22.98 13.33
N ASN A 796 -17.18 -23.63 13.69
CA ASN A 796 -17.20 -25.02 14.17
C ASN A 796 -16.70 -26.02 13.10
N LEU A 797 -16.08 -27.12 13.54
CA LEU A 797 -15.49 -28.17 12.68
C LEU A 797 -16.44 -28.70 11.58
N ILE A 798 -17.75 -28.74 11.83
CA ILE A 798 -18.77 -29.24 10.89
C ILE A 798 -18.93 -28.31 9.67
N HIS A 799 -18.69 -27.01 9.83
CA HIS A 799 -18.84 -26.00 8.77
C HIS A 799 -17.50 -25.63 8.11
N GLN A 800 -16.39 -26.23 8.55
CA GLN A 800 -15.07 -26.05 7.94
C GLN A 800 -15.00 -26.63 6.51
N PRO A 801 -14.05 -26.18 5.67
CA PRO A 801 -13.93 -26.64 4.29
C PRO A 801 -13.57 -28.14 4.19
N ASN A 802 -13.87 -28.75 3.04
CA ASN A 802 -13.72 -30.19 2.82
C ASN A 802 -12.30 -30.70 3.06
N ILE A 803 -11.27 -29.90 2.76
CA ILE A 803 -9.87 -30.27 3.01
C ILE A 803 -9.59 -30.54 4.50
N VAL A 804 -10.14 -29.71 5.40
CA VAL A 804 -9.99 -29.87 6.85
C VAL A 804 -10.76 -31.10 7.34
N LYS A 805 -11.98 -31.32 6.85
CA LYS A 805 -12.81 -32.49 7.19
C LYS A 805 -12.15 -33.81 6.79
N ILE A 806 -11.67 -33.89 5.56
CA ILE A 806 -10.98 -35.09 5.04
C ILE A 806 -9.67 -35.30 5.80
N CYS A 807 -8.89 -34.23 6.05
CA CYS A 807 -7.68 -34.34 6.84
C CYS A 807 -7.96 -34.85 8.26
N PHE A 808 -9.00 -34.34 8.93
CA PHE A 808 -9.45 -34.82 10.24
C PHE A 808 -9.82 -36.30 10.22
N ALA A 809 -10.57 -36.76 9.21
CA ALA A 809 -10.90 -38.17 9.05
C ALA A 809 -9.66 -39.05 8.81
N LEU A 810 -8.72 -38.61 7.97
CA LEU A 810 -7.49 -39.36 7.70
C LEU A 810 -6.57 -39.44 8.92
N THR A 811 -6.37 -38.33 9.65
CA THR A 811 -5.51 -38.31 10.84
C THR A 811 -6.08 -39.16 11.97
N THR A 812 -7.40 -39.16 12.16
CA THR A 812 -8.07 -40.02 13.15
C THR A 812 -7.93 -41.50 12.81
N ILE A 813 -8.09 -41.89 11.54
CA ILE A 813 -7.84 -43.28 11.09
C ILE A 813 -6.39 -43.70 11.36
N LEU A 814 -5.42 -42.85 11.00
CA LEU A 814 -4.00 -43.12 11.24
C LEU A 814 -3.68 -43.26 12.74
N MET A 815 -4.26 -42.40 13.59
CA MET A 815 -4.07 -42.45 15.04
C MET A 815 -4.61 -43.76 15.63
N VAL A 816 -5.82 -44.18 15.23
CA VAL A 816 -6.43 -45.44 15.70
C VAL A 816 -5.60 -46.64 15.25
N ALA A 817 -5.22 -46.70 13.97
CA ALA A 817 -4.39 -47.79 13.43
C ALA A 817 -3.01 -47.86 14.10
N GLY A 818 -2.36 -46.70 14.28
CA GLY A 818 -1.07 -46.60 14.95
C GLY A 818 -1.13 -47.01 16.41
N PHE A 819 -2.18 -46.63 17.14
CA PHE A 819 -2.36 -47.02 18.54
C PHE A 819 -2.57 -48.54 18.69
N ILE A 820 -3.40 -49.15 17.84
CA ILE A 820 -3.61 -50.60 17.82
C ILE A 820 -2.29 -51.34 17.52
N ASN A 821 -1.56 -50.92 16.49
CA ASN A 821 -0.29 -51.56 16.13
C ASN A 821 0.78 -51.38 17.24
N GLY A 822 0.92 -50.17 17.78
CA GLY A 822 1.88 -49.87 18.84
C GLY A 822 1.59 -50.67 20.12
N THR A 823 0.33 -50.75 20.55
CA THR A 823 -0.05 -51.54 21.73
C THR A 823 0.16 -53.04 21.53
N LEU A 824 -0.22 -53.59 20.37
CA LEU A 824 0.02 -55.00 20.05
C LEU A 824 1.53 -55.32 20.00
N ALA A 825 2.34 -54.46 19.38
CA ALA A 825 3.79 -54.59 19.36
C ALA A 825 4.37 -54.57 20.79
N LEU A 826 3.93 -53.62 21.63
CA LEU A 826 4.39 -53.51 23.01
C LEU A 826 4.06 -54.77 23.82
N ILE A 827 2.84 -55.31 23.70
CA ILE A 827 2.44 -56.56 24.36
C ILE A 827 3.32 -57.74 23.92
N THR A 828 3.72 -57.80 22.64
CA THR A 828 4.61 -58.86 22.18
C THR A 828 6.01 -58.74 22.75
N PHE A 829 6.62 -57.57 22.67
CA PHE A 829 8.03 -57.39 22.97
C PHE A 829 8.33 -57.21 24.46
N ASN A 830 7.32 -56.92 25.30
CA ASN A 830 7.47 -56.90 26.77
C ASN A 830 7.69 -58.29 27.39
N ASN A 831 7.66 -59.36 26.60
CA ASN A 831 7.84 -60.71 27.10
C ASN A 831 9.33 -61.01 27.41
N LYS A 832 9.61 -61.54 28.61
CA LYS A 832 10.97 -61.82 29.11
C LYS A 832 11.82 -62.65 28.15
N ILE A 833 11.22 -63.63 27.46
CA ILE A 833 11.92 -64.53 26.52
C ILE A 833 12.48 -63.76 25.32
N ILE A 834 11.78 -62.74 24.83
CA ILE A 834 12.22 -61.96 23.67
C ILE A 834 13.36 -61.01 24.06
N CYS A 835 13.34 -60.49 25.29
CA CYS A 835 14.34 -59.56 25.83
C CYS A 835 15.65 -60.21 26.31
N GLU A 836 15.82 -61.52 26.13
CA GLU A 836 17.09 -62.22 26.42
C GLU A 836 18.21 -61.82 25.45
N VAL A 837 17.86 -61.37 24.25
CA VAL A 837 18.80 -60.96 23.20
C VAL A 837 18.62 -59.46 22.94
N GLY A 838 19.70 -58.74 22.60
CA GLY A 838 19.68 -57.31 22.31
C GLY A 838 18.63 -56.88 21.28
N CYS A 839 18.36 -57.73 20.27
CA CYS A 839 17.30 -57.52 19.27
C CYS A 839 15.91 -57.31 19.89
N GLY A 840 15.58 -57.98 21.00
CA GLY A 840 14.31 -57.79 21.69
C GLY A 840 14.18 -56.45 22.39
N LEU A 841 15.29 -55.92 22.93
CA LEU A 841 15.33 -54.60 23.55
C LEU A 841 15.17 -53.48 22.53
N TYR A 842 15.78 -53.60 21.34
CA TYR A 842 15.59 -52.62 20.26
C TYR A 842 14.13 -52.61 19.76
N LEU A 843 13.50 -53.78 19.61
CA LEU A 843 12.09 -53.90 19.22
C LEU A 843 11.13 -53.37 20.30
N LEU A 844 11.45 -53.57 21.58
CA LEU A 844 10.74 -52.95 22.69
C LEU A 844 10.84 -51.41 22.60
N GLY A 845 12.05 -50.88 22.40
CA GLY A 845 12.26 -49.44 22.19
C GLY A 845 11.48 -48.89 20.99
N SER A 846 11.43 -49.64 19.88
CA SER A 846 10.64 -49.26 18.70
C SER A 846 9.13 -49.26 19.00
N SER A 847 8.62 -50.24 19.76
CA SER A 847 7.20 -50.23 20.18
C SER A 847 6.82 -49.05 21.10
N ILE A 848 7.77 -48.58 21.93
CA ILE A 848 7.55 -47.40 22.80
C ILE A 848 7.57 -46.11 21.96
N THR A 849 8.58 -45.96 21.10
CA THR A 849 8.73 -44.76 20.25
C THR A 849 7.57 -44.63 19.26
N THR A 850 7.05 -45.73 18.71
CA THR A 850 5.87 -45.72 17.83
C THR A 850 4.60 -45.25 18.53
N LEU A 851 4.33 -45.73 19.75
CA LEU A 851 3.22 -45.19 20.55
C LEU A 851 3.39 -43.70 20.83
N LEU A 852 4.60 -43.29 21.19
CA LEU A 852 4.92 -41.89 21.49
C LEU A 852 4.71 -41.00 20.24
N ILE A 853 5.14 -41.44 19.06
CA ILE A 853 4.89 -40.76 17.77
C ILE A 853 3.39 -40.62 17.51
N THR A 854 2.60 -41.68 17.69
CA THR A 854 1.14 -41.64 17.43
C THR A 854 0.42 -40.65 18.34
N ILE A 855 0.82 -40.58 19.61
CA ILE A 855 0.24 -39.66 20.60
C ILE A 855 0.63 -38.21 20.28
N LEU A 856 1.92 -37.94 20.06
CA LEU A 856 2.39 -36.57 19.76
C LEU A 856 1.83 -36.05 18.45
N PHE A 857 1.74 -36.89 17.41
CA PHE A 857 1.17 -36.49 16.12
C PHE A 857 -0.32 -36.14 16.25
N GLY A 858 -1.08 -36.96 16.98
CA GLY A 858 -2.47 -36.65 17.31
C GLY A 858 -2.60 -35.34 18.08
N LEU A 859 -1.85 -35.17 19.17
CA LEU A 859 -1.84 -33.94 19.97
C LEU A 859 -1.52 -32.70 19.13
N LYS A 860 -0.50 -32.77 18.26
CA LYS A 860 -0.13 -31.68 17.36
C LYS A 860 -1.30 -31.27 16.47
N PHE A 861 -1.95 -32.23 15.80
CA PHE A 861 -3.07 -31.96 14.91
C PHE A 861 -4.26 -31.35 15.66
N TRP A 862 -4.63 -31.88 16.82
CA TRP A 862 -5.73 -31.35 17.63
C TRP A 862 -5.45 -29.94 18.15
N ILE A 863 -4.24 -29.66 18.66
CA ILE A 863 -3.86 -28.33 19.14
C ILE A 863 -3.85 -27.32 17.99
N LEU A 864 -3.36 -27.70 16.80
CA LEU A 864 -3.39 -26.84 15.62
C LEU A 864 -4.83 -26.42 15.27
N VAL A 865 -5.76 -27.38 15.19
CA VAL A 865 -7.16 -27.07 14.86
C VAL A 865 -7.80 -26.17 15.93
N LEU A 866 -7.58 -26.46 17.21
CA LEU A 866 -8.14 -25.67 18.32
C LEU A 866 -7.55 -24.26 18.41
N ALA A 867 -6.24 -24.11 18.12
CA ALA A 867 -5.57 -22.81 18.10
C ALA A 867 -6.08 -21.95 16.92
N GLN A 868 -6.18 -22.52 15.71
CA GLN A 868 -6.64 -21.78 14.53
C GLN A 868 -8.16 -21.47 14.56
N MET A 869 -8.96 -22.27 15.27
CA MET A 869 -10.36 -21.93 15.57
C MET A 869 -10.51 -20.83 16.65
N ALA A 870 -9.39 -20.31 17.19
CA ALA A 870 -9.34 -19.33 18.27
C ALA A 870 -10.00 -19.79 19.59
N ILE A 871 -10.10 -21.10 19.81
CA ILE A 871 -10.62 -21.67 21.08
C ILE A 871 -9.52 -21.63 22.15
N ILE A 872 -8.26 -21.86 21.76
CA ILE A 872 -7.10 -21.76 22.66
C ILE A 872 -6.30 -20.52 22.28
N SER A 873 -6.28 -19.51 23.15
CA SER A 873 -5.58 -18.23 22.93
C SER A 873 -4.40 -17.99 23.89
N ASN A 874 -4.12 -18.91 24.81
CA ASN A 874 -3.04 -18.73 25.79
C ASN A 874 -1.65 -18.78 25.11
N ARG A 875 -0.98 -17.63 25.04
CA ARG A 875 0.32 -17.46 24.38
C ARG A 875 1.42 -18.34 24.94
N LEU A 876 1.53 -18.44 26.28
CA LEU A 876 2.57 -19.26 26.92
C LEU A 876 2.38 -20.74 26.58
N PHE A 877 1.14 -21.21 26.61
CA PHE A 877 0.81 -22.59 26.22
C PHE A 877 1.19 -22.84 24.76
N LEU A 878 0.75 -21.99 23.83
CA LEU A 878 1.06 -22.13 22.39
C LEU A 878 2.57 -22.08 22.13
N GLN A 879 3.32 -21.28 22.88
CA GLN A 879 4.78 -21.18 22.73
C GLN A 879 5.47 -22.47 23.19
N ILE A 880 5.08 -23.01 24.34
CA ILE A 880 5.60 -24.28 24.85
C ILE A 880 5.29 -25.41 23.86
N GLN A 881 4.08 -25.47 23.32
CA GLN A 881 3.69 -26.50 22.33
C GLN A 881 4.48 -26.35 21.02
N CYS A 882 4.62 -25.13 20.52
CA CYS A 882 5.38 -24.83 19.30
C CYS A 882 6.83 -25.32 19.38
N ILE A 883 7.49 -25.09 20.51
CA ILE A 883 8.88 -25.48 20.74
C ILE A 883 9.01 -26.99 20.98
N SER A 884 8.12 -27.59 21.78
CA SER A 884 8.30 -28.95 22.29
C SER A 884 7.79 -30.07 21.36
N LEU A 885 6.60 -29.92 20.75
CA LEU A 885 5.95 -31.04 20.04
C LEU A 885 6.74 -31.49 18.81
N ASP A 886 7.18 -30.54 17.99
CA ASP A 886 7.94 -30.86 16.77
C ASP A 886 9.32 -31.40 17.07
N PHE A 887 9.98 -30.87 18.10
CA PHE A 887 11.27 -31.36 18.57
C PHE A 887 11.17 -32.82 19.05
N LEU A 888 10.17 -33.13 19.88
CA LEU A 888 9.94 -34.49 20.36
C LEU A 888 9.55 -35.46 19.22
N LEU A 889 8.67 -35.03 18.31
CA LEU A 889 8.32 -35.82 17.12
C LEU A 889 9.54 -36.15 16.28
N ARG A 890 10.42 -35.16 16.04
CA ARG A 890 11.66 -35.35 15.27
C ARG A 890 12.60 -36.37 15.94
N ILE A 891 12.82 -36.25 17.26
CA ILE A 891 13.64 -37.21 18.01
C ILE A 891 13.07 -38.62 17.90
N CYS A 892 11.77 -38.79 18.14
CA CYS A 892 11.16 -40.12 18.12
C CYS A 892 11.18 -40.77 16.75
N LEU A 893 10.95 -40.01 15.67
CA LEU A 893 11.04 -40.51 14.30
C LEU A 893 12.46 -40.98 13.96
N ASN A 894 13.48 -40.19 14.33
CA ASN A 894 14.88 -40.58 14.11
C ASN A 894 15.27 -41.79 14.96
N MET A 895 14.83 -41.85 16.22
CA MET A 895 15.09 -43.00 17.10
C MET A 895 14.51 -44.29 16.53
N ASP A 896 13.27 -44.29 16.02
CA ASP A 896 12.67 -45.49 15.42
C ASP A 896 13.47 -46.02 14.22
N GLN A 897 13.95 -45.12 13.34
CA GLN A 897 14.78 -45.49 12.18
C GLN A 897 16.10 -46.14 12.61
N TRP A 898 16.78 -45.57 13.60
CA TRP A 898 18.03 -46.11 14.13
C TRP A 898 17.83 -47.43 14.89
N LEU A 899 16.75 -47.56 15.66
CA LEU A 899 16.39 -48.82 16.32
C LEU A 899 16.14 -49.94 15.30
N ASN A 900 15.47 -49.63 14.18
CA ASN A 900 15.29 -50.57 13.09
C ASN A 900 16.62 -51.01 12.46
N ALA A 901 17.57 -50.08 12.26
CA ALA A 901 18.92 -50.40 11.79
C ALA A 901 19.69 -51.27 12.80
N CYS A 902 19.61 -50.99 14.10
CA CYS A 902 20.22 -51.82 15.14
C CYS A 902 19.65 -53.25 15.16
N VAL A 903 18.34 -53.41 14.92
CA VAL A 903 17.72 -54.74 14.76
C VAL A 903 18.34 -55.51 13.60
N ALA A 904 18.60 -54.86 12.45
CA ALA A 904 19.23 -55.52 11.31
C ALA A 904 20.70 -55.86 11.57
N ILE A 905 21.48 -54.97 12.19
CA ILE A 905 22.87 -55.22 12.60
C ILE A 905 22.94 -56.44 13.53
N GLU A 906 22.11 -56.47 14.58
CA GLU A 906 22.12 -57.55 15.57
C GLU A 906 21.75 -58.90 14.92
N ARG A 907 20.79 -58.89 13.98
CA ARG A 907 20.42 -60.07 13.17
C ARG A 907 21.56 -60.54 12.26
N ALA A 908 22.36 -59.63 11.70
CA ALA A 908 23.54 -60.01 10.93
C ALA A 908 24.65 -60.60 11.84
N ILE A 909 24.92 -59.98 12.99
CA ILE A 909 25.96 -60.41 13.94
C ILE A 909 25.65 -61.79 14.53
N THR A 910 24.39 -62.05 14.89
CA THR A 910 23.96 -63.38 15.40
C THR A 910 24.28 -64.50 14.40
N ILE A 911 24.16 -64.24 13.10
CA ILE A 911 24.47 -65.22 12.04
C ILE A 911 25.98 -65.31 11.76
N ILE A 912 26.71 -64.18 11.80
CA ILE A 912 28.16 -64.18 11.62
C ILE A 912 28.88 -64.94 12.74
N LYS A 913 28.48 -64.71 14.00
CA LYS A 913 29.15 -65.32 15.16
C LYS A 913 28.63 -66.73 15.50
N ALA A 914 27.44 -67.10 15.02
CA ALA A 914 26.82 -68.41 15.21
C ALA A 914 26.99 -68.97 16.64
N THR A 915 27.87 -69.96 16.84
CA THR A 915 28.14 -70.62 18.13
C THR A 915 28.88 -69.75 19.14
N HIS A 916 29.61 -68.72 18.71
CA HIS A 916 30.33 -67.77 19.58
C HIS A 916 29.47 -66.57 20.02
N PHE A 917 28.14 -66.62 19.83
CA PHE A 917 27.25 -65.52 20.20
C PHE A 917 26.82 -65.60 21.67
N HIS A 918 27.28 -64.64 22.50
CA HIS A 918 26.89 -64.52 23.91
C HIS A 918 25.70 -63.58 24.10
N LYS A 919 24.58 -64.10 24.62
CA LYS A 919 23.33 -63.37 24.84
C LYS A 919 23.46 -62.24 25.88
N ASP A 920 24.14 -62.47 27.01
CA ASP A 920 24.27 -61.45 28.07
C ASP A 920 25.11 -60.25 27.63
N LYS A 921 26.16 -60.49 26.84
CA LYS A 921 27.01 -59.44 26.27
C LYS A 921 26.22 -58.60 25.26
N SER A 922 25.42 -59.25 24.40
CA SER A 922 24.48 -58.60 23.48
C SER A 922 23.47 -57.71 24.22
N ARG A 923 22.88 -58.20 25.32
CA ARG A 923 21.92 -57.43 26.13
C ARG A 923 22.52 -56.18 26.75
N LYS A 924 23.75 -56.26 27.30
CA LYS A 924 24.46 -55.09 27.88
C LYS A 924 24.80 -54.06 26.79
N LEU A 925 25.32 -54.52 25.65
CA LEU A 925 25.62 -53.66 24.50
C LEU A 925 24.37 -52.96 23.95
N ALA A 926 23.24 -53.66 23.88
CA ALA A 926 21.99 -53.07 23.40
C ALA A 926 21.48 -51.93 24.29
N LYS A 927 21.54 -52.08 25.62
CA LYS A 927 21.18 -51.00 26.55
C LYS A 927 22.06 -49.77 26.38
N LEU A 928 23.37 -49.98 26.26
CA LEU A 928 24.33 -48.89 26.06
C LEU A 928 24.11 -48.20 24.70
N ALA A 929 23.88 -48.97 23.64
CA ALA A 929 23.63 -48.44 22.30
C ALA A 929 22.36 -47.59 22.23
N ILE A 930 21.26 -48.01 22.87
CA ILE A 930 20.02 -47.22 22.93
C ILE A 930 20.26 -45.89 23.65
N ALA A 931 21.02 -45.89 24.75
CA ALA A 931 21.34 -44.67 25.50
C ALA A 931 22.23 -43.72 24.68
N ILE A 932 23.27 -44.23 24.02
CA ILE A 932 24.16 -43.43 23.16
C ILE A 932 23.39 -42.84 21.99
N LEU A 933 22.56 -43.64 21.29
CA LEU A 933 21.76 -43.16 20.17
C LEU A 933 20.83 -42.02 20.57
N LEU A 934 20.20 -42.12 21.74
CA LEU A 934 19.33 -41.07 22.26
C LEU A 934 20.10 -39.76 22.51
N ILE A 935 21.29 -39.83 23.10
CA ILE A 935 22.15 -38.66 23.33
C ILE A 935 22.58 -38.03 22.00
N VAL A 936 23.02 -38.85 21.03
CA VAL A 936 23.47 -38.34 19.71
C VAL A 936 22.32 -37.66 18.97
N ILE A 937 21.13 -38.25 18.95
CA ILE A 937 19.97 -37.68 18.23
C ILE A 937 19.46 -36.39 18.88
N ILE A 938 19.49 -36.30 20.21
CA ILE A 938 19.17 -35.05 20.92
C ILE A 938 20.22 -33.98 20.57
N GLY A 939 21.51 -34.32 20.64
CA GLY A 939 22.61 -33.40 20.34
C GLY A 939 22.55 -32.85 18.91
N THR A 940 22.24 -33.70 17.92
CA THR A 940 22.11 -33.28 16.51
C THR A 940 20.82 -32.51 16.21
N SER A 941 19.84 -32.47 17.13
CA SER A 941 18.55 -31.78 16.92
C SER A 941 18.33 -30.57 17.84
N ILE A 942 19.25 -30.29 18.77
CA ILE A 942 19.05 -29.31 19.86
C ILE A 942 18.93 -27.86 19.39
N TYR A 943 19.40 -27.53 18.19
CA TYR A 943 19.27 -26.17 17.65
C TYR A 943 17.83 -25.83 17.24
N ASP A 944 16.99 -26.83 16.92
CA ASP A 944 15.63 -26.60 16.39
C ASP A 944 14.72 -25.82 17.37
N PRO A 945 14.66 -26.15 18.67
CA PRO A 945 13.91 -25.38 19.67
C PRO A 945 14.25 -23.89 19.74
N PHE A 946 15.53 -23.51 19.56
CA PHE A 946 15.99 -22.12 19.75
C PHE A 946 15.55 -21.19 18.63
N TYR A 947 15.32 -21.73 17.43
CA TYR A 947 14.92 -20.96 16.24
C TYR A 947 13.42 -21.05 15.95
N ARG A 948 12.63 -21.60 16.89
CA ARG A 948 11.17 -21.63 16.83
C ARG A 948 10.59 -20.42 17.54
N ARG A 949 9.71 -19.70 16.85
CA ARG A 949 9.01 -18.53 17.40
C ARG A 949 7.54 -18.53 17.03
N LEU A 950 6.74 -17.92 17.89
CA LEU A 950 5.36 -17.57 17.56
C LEU A 950 5.34 -16.23 16.82
N ILE A 951 4.56 -16.16 15.76
CA ILE A 951 4.25 -14.92 15.04
C ILE A 951 2.75 -14.72 15.04
N ASP A 952 2.32 -13.53 15.46
CA ASP A 952 0.94 -13.11 15.41
C ASP A 952 0.70 -12.41 14.07
N GLU A 953 -0.26 -12.92 13.30
CA GLU A 953 -0.77 -12.29 12.10
C GLU A 953 -2.10 -11.61 12.45
N GLU A 954 -2.08 -10.27 12.41
CA GLU A 954 -3.25 -9.45 12.64
C GLU A 954 -3.74 -8.96 11.26
N ASN A 955 -4.77 -9.64 10.74
CA ASN A 955 -5.52 -9.16 9.59
C ASN A 955 -6.67 -8.29 10.05
N GLU A 956 -7.22 -7.48 9.14
CA GLU A 956 -8.32 -6.56 9.42
C GLU A 956 -9.54 -7.20 10.10
N ASP A 957 -9.77 -8.50 9.88
CA ASP A 957 -10.92 -9.26 10.36
C ASP A 957 -10.55 -10.47 11.27
N ASP A 958 -9.31 -10.99 11.19
CA ASP A 958 -8.90 -12.25 11.84
C ASP A 958 -7.53 -12.10 12.53
N LYS A 959 -7.40 -12.60 13.77
CA LYS A 959 -6.11 -12.78 14.45
C LYS A 959 -5.69 -14.24 14.39
N ARG A 960 -4.50 -14.51 13.84
CA ARG A 960 -3.94 -15.88 13.74
C ARG A 960 -2.58 -15.94 14.40
N VAL A 961 -2.30 -17.06 15.06
CA VAL A 961 -1.01 -17.31 15.71
C VAL A 961 -0.32 -18.44 14.97
N TRP A 962 0.92 -18.22 14.57
CA TRP A 962 1.71 -19.14 13.76
C TRP A 962 2.92 -19.65 14.53
N CYS A 963 3.20 -20.95 14.44
CA CYS A 963 4.46 -21.54 14.89
C CYS A 963 5.38 -21.71 13.68
N ILE A 964 6.47 -20.96 13.62
CA ILE A 964 7.43 -21.06 12.51
C ILE A 964 8.85 -21.28 13.00
N VAL A 965 9.67 -21.85 12.11
CA VAL A 965 11.10 -22.05 12.29
C VAL A 965 11.83 -21.15 11.30
N THR A 966 12.73 -20.29 11.79
CA THR A 966 13.53 -19.40 10.95
C THR A 966 15.01 -19.64 11.23
N TYR A 967 15.68 -20.37 10.35
CA TYR A 967 17.11 -20.63 10.47
C TYR A 967 17.94 -19.57 9.71
N PRO A 968 19.11 -19.18 10.23
CA PRO A 968 20.12 -18.51 9.41
C PRO A 968 20.59 -19.44 8.27
N SER A 969 21.03 -18.87 7.16
CA SER A 969 21.40 -19.59 5.93
C SER A 969 22.43 -20.71 6.15
N SER A 970 23.44 -20.49 6.99
CA SER A 970 24.42 -21.52 7.36
C SER A 970 23.80 -22.72 8.09
N LEU A 971 22.87 -22.44 8.99
CA LEU A 971 22.19 -23.45 9.82
C LEU A 971 21.14 -24.23 9.01
N GLN A 972 20.57 -23.62 7.97
CA GLN A 972 19.66 -24.29 7.04
C GLN A 972 20.38 -25.40 6.25
N ILE A 973 21.62 -25.14 5.79
CA ILE A 973 22.46 -26.15 5.12
C ILE A 973 22.79 -27.29 6.09
N PHE A 974 23.20 -26.96 7.31
CA PHE A 974 23.49 -27.96 8.34
C PHE A 974 22.28 -28.84 8.67
N ASN A 975 21.10 -28.25 8.86
CA ASN A 975 19.85 -28.98 9.10
C ASN A 975 19.53 -29.95 7.95
N SER A 976 19.78 -29.53 6.71
CA SER A 976 19.58 -30.35 5.52
C SER A 976 20.49 -31.59 5.51
N ILE A 977 21.77 -31.40 5.82
CA ILE A 977 22.77 -32.47 5.90
C ILE A 977 22.40 -33.46 7.00
N ILE A 978 22.08 -32.97 8.20
CA ILE A 978 21.75 -33.80 9.36
C ILE A 978 20.49 -34.65 9.14
N HIS A 979 19.43 -34.06 8.58
CA HIS A 979 18.22 -34.82 8.23
C HIS A 979 18.50 -35.91 7.19
N THR A 980 19.26 -35.57 6.15
CA THR A 980 19.64 -36.53 5.11
C THR A 980 20.47 -37.67 5.70
N PHE A 981 21.40 -37.35 6.60
CA PHE A 981 22.23 -38.34 7.29
C PHE A 981 21.40 -39.29 8.17
N HIS A 982 20.53 -38.77 9.02
CA HIS A 982 19.71 -39.61 9.91
C HIS A 982 18.69 -40.46 9.14
N PHE A 983 18.28 -40.04 7.94
CA PHE A 983 17.39 -40.83 7.09
C PHE A 983 18.13 -41.90 6.28
N LEU A 984 19.17 -41.51 5.53
CA LEU A 984 19.82 -42.38 4.54
C LEU A 984 20.70 -43.44 5.22
N THR A 985 21.38 -43.08 6.30
CA THR A 985 22.35 -43.97 6.97
C THR A 985 21.70 -45.23 7.56
N PRO A 986 20.60 -45.14 8.34
CA PRO A 986 19.90 -46.33 8.84
C PRO A 986 19.38 -47.23 7.72
N PHE A 987 18.95 -46.64 6.60
CA PHE A 987 18.47 -47.41 5.45
C PHE A 987 19.60 -48.20 4.79
N VAL A 988 20.73 -47.54 4.48
CA VAL A 988 21.91 -48.19 3.88
C VAL A 988 22.40 -49.33 4.79
N ILE A 989 22.44 -49.10 6.10
CA ILE A 989 22.78 -50.12 7.09
C ILE A 989 21.81 -51.31 7.03
N ASN A 990 20.50 -51.06 6.98
CA ASN A 990 19.49 -52.11 6.88
C ASN A 990 19.66 -52.96 5.61
N LEU A 991 19.90 -52.32 4.46
CA LEU A 991 20.11 -53.00 3.17
C LEU A 991 21.37 -53.87 3.21
N ILE A 992 22.50 -53.30 3.64
CA ILE A 992 23.79 -54.01 3.74
C ILE A 992 23.66 -55.19 4.72
N SER A 993 23.03 -54.98 5.87
CA SER A 993 22.83 -56.04 6.88
C SER A 993 21.98 -57.18 6.33
N ALA A 994 20.92 -56.90 5.56
CA ALA A 994 20.11 -57.92 4.91
C ALA A 994 20.89 -58.72 3.85
N VAL A 995 21.73 -58.05 3.04
CA VAL A 995 22.61 -58.70 2.07
C VAL A 995 23.62 -59.62 2.77
N ILE A 996 24.30 -59.13 3.81
CA ILE A 996 25.27 -59.92 4.59
C ILE A 996 24.59 -61.14 5.22
N LEU A 997 23.40 -60.96 5.77
CA LEU A 997 22.61 -62.02 6.41
C LEU A 997 22.34 -63.18 5.45
N ILE A 998 21.92 -62.88 4.22
CA ILE A 998 21.59 -63.89 3.21
C ILE A 998 22.86 -64.53 2.62
N ALA A 999 23.91 -63.73 2.39
CA ALA A 999 25.19 -64.23 1.87
C ALA A 999 25.88 -65.20 2.86
N LYS A 1000 25.90 -64.88 4.16
CA LYS A 1000 26.50 -65.76 5.16
C LYS A 1000 25.66 -67.02 5.42
N LYS A 1001 24.34 -66.89 5.42
CA LYS A 1001 23.43 -68.04 5.60
C LYS A 1001 23.47 -69.02 4.43
N SER A 1002 23.53 -68.51 3.19
CA SER A 1002 23.73 -69.35 2.00
C SER A 1002 25.09 -70.05 2.02
N ARG A 1003 26.16 -69.37 2.47
CA ARG A 1003 27.50 -69.96 2.60
C ARG A 1003 27.58 -71.03 3.69
N GLN A 1004 26.94 -70.83 4.85
CA GLN A 1004 26.81 -71.87 5.89
C GLN A 1004 26.07 -73.10 5.37
N ARG A 1005 25.01 -72.91 4.58
CA ARG A 1005 24.22 -74.02 4.02
C ARG A 1005 24.96 -74.76 2.91
N SER A 1006 25.74 -74.04 2.10
CA SER A 1006 26.66 -74.61 1.11
C SER A 1006 27.75 -75.47 1.75
N ASN A 1007 28.29 -75.07 2.90
CA ASN A 1007 29.28 -75.86 3.62
C ASN A 1007 28.67 -77.14 4.26
N LEU A 1008 27.35 -77.18 4.50
CA LEU A 1008 26.64 -78.34 5.07
C LEU A 1008 26.05 -79.28 4.00
N GLN A 1009 25.87 -78.82 2.76
CA GLN A 1009 25.30 -79.60 1.65
C GLN A 1009 26.25 -79.58 0.44
N ILE A 1010 27.14 -80.57 0.37
CA ILE A 1010 28.24 -80.67 -0.62
C ILE A 1010 27.74 -80.85 -2.07
N ASN A 1011 26.51 -81.33 -2.28
CA ASN A 1011 25.98 -81.72 -3.61
C ASN A 1011 25.20 -80.63 -4.38
N ARG A 1012 25.16 -79.37 -3.94
CA ARG A 1012 24.40 -78.30 -4.64
C ARG A 1012 25.25 -77.05 -4.90
N SER A 1013 25.03 -76.39 -6.03
CA SER A 1013 25.74 -75.17 -6.38
C SER A 1013 25.34 -73.99 -5.46
N PHE A 1014 26.32 -73.16 -5.09
CA PHE A 1014 26.09 -71.97 -4.27
C PHE A 1014 25.04 -71.03 -4.87
N LYS A 1015 24.99 -70.92 -6.21
CA LYS A 1015 24.07 -70.05 -6.96
C LYS A 1015 22.61 -70.50 -6.83
N GLU A 1016 22.34 -71.80 -6.87
CA GLU A 1016 21.00 -72.37 -6.67
C GLU A 1016 20.53 -72.23 -5.21
N LEU A 1017 21.42 -72.51 -4.26
CA LEU A 1017 21.17 -72.33 -2.82
C LEU A 1017 20.90 -70.86 -2.46
N LEU A 1018 21.60 -69.92 -3.07
CA LEU A 1018 21.40 -68.49 -2.89
C LEU A 1018 20.04 -68.04 -3.45
N LYS A 1019 19.64 -68.51 -4.64
CA LYS A 1019 18.33 -68.22 -5.25
C LYS A 1019 17.17 -68.76 -4.40
N GLU A 1020 17.33 -69.95 -3.83
CA GLU A 1020 16.34 -70.56 -2.94
C GLU A 1020 16.24 -69.82 -1.58
N GLN A 1021 17.37 -69.38 -1.02
CA GLN A 1021 17.39 -68.56 0.21
C GLN A 1021 16.77 -67.16 -0.01
N ILE A 1022 17.04 -66.52 -1.16
CA ILE A 1022 16.39 -65.26 -1.52
C ILE A 1022 14.87 -65.46 -1.63
N ARG A 1023 14.40 -66.60 -2.17
CA ARG A 1023 12.96 -66.92 -2.25
C ARG A 1023 12.34 -67.19 -0.86
N GLN A 1024 13.04 -67.90 0.01
CA GLN A 1024 12.58 -68.18 1.39
C GLN A 1024 12.57 -66.93 2.29
N HIS A 1025 13.53 -66.03 2.11
CA HIS A 1025 13.73 -64.84 2.95
C HIS A 1025 13.35 -63.54 2.24
N LYS A 1026 12.52 -63.61 1.19
CA LYS A 1026 12.02 -62.45 0.42
C LYS A 1026 11.50 -61.31 1.31
N HIS A 1027 10.85 -61.66 2.42
CA HIS A 1027 10.30 -60.70 3.39
C HIS A 1027 11.36 -59.79 4.05
N LEU A 1028 12.63 -60.23 4.15
CA LEU A 1028 13.73 -59.41 4.69
C LEU A 1028 14.16 -58.27 3.75
N PHE A 1029 13.91 -58.39 2.44
CA PHE A 1029 14.14 -57.31 1.48
C PHE A 1029 12.88 -56.46 1.27
N THR A 1030 11.70 -57.09 1.21
CA THR A 1030 10.46 -56.34 0.96
C THR A 1030 10.11 -55.37 2.08
N ALA A 1031 10.42 -55.69 3.34
CA ALA A 1031 10.13 -54.80 4.47
C ALA A 1031 10.97 -53.50 4.46
N PRO A 1032 12.31 -53.53 4.37
CA PRO A 1032 13.12 -52.31 4.25
C PRO A 1032 12.77 -51.49 2.99
N VAL A 1033 12.55 -52.15 1.86
CA VAL A 1033 12.19 -51.46 0.60
C VAL A 1033 10.82 -50.80 0.70
N ALA A 1034 9.81 -51.47 1.30
CA ALA A 1034 8.49 -50.88 1.52
C ALA A 1034 8.53 -49.69 2.48
N LEU A 1035 9.30 -49.79 3.58
CA LEU A 1035 9.50 -48.67 4.52
C LEU A 1035 10.14 -47.45 3.84
N VAL A 1036 11.06 -47.68 2.90
CA VAL A 1036 11.70 -46.60 2.12
C VAL A 1036 10.77 -45.99 1.11
N ILE A 1037 10.00 -46.79 0.36
CA ILE A 1037 8.98 -46.27 -0.57
C ILE A 1037 7.97 -45.39 0.18
N LEU A 1038 7.54 -45.80 1.37
CA LEU A 1038 6.61 -45.03 2.20
C LEU A 1038 7.25 -43.80 2.84
N ALA A 1039 8.56 -43.78 3.05
CA ALA A 1039 9.26 -42.63 3.63
C ALA A 1039 9.85 -41.67 2.58
N LEU A 1040 9.95 -42.11 1.31
CA LEU A 1040 10.47 -41.35 0.16
C LEU A 1040 9.72 -40.05 -0.12
N PRO A 1041 8.37 -39.99 -0.02
CA PRO A 1041 7.62 -38.75 -0.24
C PRO A 1041 8.13 -37.60 0.63
N ARG A 1042 8.56 -37.87 1.87
CA ARG A 1042 9.14 -36.87 2.76
C ARG A 1042 10.47 -36.33 2.24
N LEU A 1043 11.36 -37.21 1.75
CA LEU A 1043 12.62 -36.78 1.12
C LEU A 1043 12.37 -36.01 -0.18
N ILE A 1044 11.44 -36.50 -1.01
CA ILE A 1044 11.10 -35.85 -2.27
C ILE A 1044 10.59 -34.43 -2.02
N LEU A 1045 9.70 -34.24 -1.05
CA LEU A 1045 9.21 -32.90 -0.66
C LEU A 1045 10.31 -32.01 -0.08
N LEU A 1046 11.37 -32.57 0.50
CA LEU A 1046 12.53 -31.83 1.02
C LEU A 1046 13.48 -31.36 -0.10
N PHE A 1047 13.60 -32.11 -1.20
CA PHE A 1047 14.56 -31.85 -2.28
C PHE A 1047 13.92 -31.27 -3.56
N ILE A 1048 12.61 -31.44 -3.76
CA ILE A 1048 11.90 -30.78 -4.84
C ILE A 1048 11.85 -29.28 -4.51
N SER A 1049 12.56 -28.48 -5.31
CA SER A 1049 12.56 -27.00 -5.25
C SER A 1049 11.19 -26.37 -5.58
N LYS A 1050 10.16 -27.16 -5.87
CA LYS A 1050 8.78 -26.67 -6.01
C LYS A 1050 8.16 -26.52 -4.63
N CYS A 1051 8.06 -25.28 -4.20
CA CYS A 1051 7.21 -24.83 -3.10
C CYS A 1051 5.71 -24.89 -3.48
N MET A 1052 4.84 -24.66 -2.51
CA MET A 1052 3.40 -24.50 -2.77
C MET A 1052 3.16 -23.18 -3.50
N LYS A 1053 2.82 -23.24 -4.80
CA LYS A 1053 2.57 -22.04 -5.62
C LYS A 1053 1.11 -21.58 -5.51
N SER A 1054 0.19 -22.53 -5.36
CA SER A 1054 -1.23 -22.28 -5.19
C SER A 1054 -1.80 -23.10 -4.03
N THR A 1055 -2.89 -22.63 -3.44
CA THR A 1055 -3.65 -23.36 -2.40
C THR A 1055 -4.19 -24.70 -2.90
N ASN A 1056 -4.32 -24.89 -4.21
CA ASN A 1056 -4.70 -26.18 -4.80
C ASN A 1056 -3.57 -27.22 -4.72
N ASP A 1057 -2.31 -26.80 -4.65
CA ASP A 1057 -1.15 -27.70 -4.54
C ASP A 1057 -1.05 -28.33 -3.14
N ALA A 1058 -1.79 -27.79 -2.15
CA ALA A 1058 -1.74 -28.21 -0.75
C ALA A 1058 -2.00 -29.71 -0.56
N TRP A 1059 -2.84 -30.33 -1.41
CA TRP A 1059 -3.14 -31.76 -1.35
C TRP A 1059 -1.90 -32.65 -1.53
N LEU A 1060 -0.99 -32.29 -2.44
CA LEU A 1060 0.21 -33.07 -2.70
C LEU A 1060 1.14 -33.04 -1.47
N PHE A 1061 1.33 -31.86 -0.88
CA PHE A 1061 2.14 -31.68 0.33
C PHE A 1061 1.50 -32.37 1.55
N LEU A 1062 0.18 -32.27 1.71
CA LEU A 1062 -0.56 -32.88 2.81
C LEU A 1062 -0.53 -34.40 2.74
N VAL A 1063 -0.76 -34.99 1.57
CA VAL A 1063 -0.68 -36.44 1.36
C VAL A 1063 0.75 -36.95 1.59
N GLY A 1064 1.76 -36.27 1.05
CA GLY A 1064 3.16 -36.64 1.28
C GLY A 1064 3.58 -36.55 2.75
N TYR A 1065 3.08 -35.53 3.47
CA TYR A 1065 3.29 -35.39 4.91
C TYR A 1065 2.66 -36.54 5.69
N LEU A 1066 1.37 -36.85 5.46
CA LEU A 1066 0.66 -37.94 6.15
C LEU A 1066 1.27 -39.32 5.87
N ILE A 1067 1.65 -39.60 4.62
CA ILE A 1067 2.28 -40.88 4.24
C ILE A 1067 3.60 -41.09 5.00
N SER A 1068 4.34 -40.02 5.29
CA SER A 1068 5.62 -40.11 5.98
C SER A 1068 5.55 -40.64 7.43
N PHE A 1069 4.37 -40.60 8.06
CA PHE A 1069 4.13 -41.13 9.40
C PHE A 1069 3.67 -42.59 9.40
N ILE A 1070 3.34 -43.16 8.23
CA ILE A 1070 2.92 -44.57 8.11
C ILE A 1070 4.04 -45.56 8.48
N PRO A 1071 5.31 -45.42 8.02
CA PRO A 1071 6.38 -46.38 8.32
C PRO A 1071 6.52 -46.77 9.80
N PRO A 1072 6.63 -45.84 10.77
CA PRO A 1072 6.71 -46.21 12.18
C PRO A 1072 5.42 -46.88 12.69
N MET A 1073 4.25 -46.56 12.12
CA MET A 1073 2.99 -47.21 12.51
C MET A 1073 2.86 -48.67 12.02
N LEU A 1074 3.80 -49.18 11.22
CA LEU A 1074 3.78 -50.54 10.66
C LEU A 1074 4.68 -51.54 11.40
N THR A 1075 5.28 -51.20 12.55
CA THR A 1075 6.22 -52.06 13.29
C THR A 1075 5.67 -53.45 13.60
N PHE A 1076 4.41 -53.56 14.04
CA PHE A 1076 3.74 -54.84 14.27
C PHE A 1076 3.63 -55.68 12.99
N LEU A 1077 3.20 -55.06 11.89
CA LEU A 1077 3.02 -55.71 10.60
C LEU A 1077 4.35 -56.16 9.98
N VAL A 1078 5.41 -55.38 10.18
CA VAL A 1078 6.75 -55.64 9.63
C VAL A 1078 7.50 -56.70 10.42
N PHE A 1079 7.48 -56.64 11.76
CA PHE A 1079 8.33 -57.53 12.58
C PHE A 1079 7.59 -58.72 13.18
N VAL A 1080 6.35 -58.55 13.63
CA VAL A 1080 5.61 -59.61 14.32
C VAL A 1080 4.90 -60.53 13.32
N LEU A 1081 4.18 -59.97 12.35
CA LEU A 1081 3.34 -60.74 11.44
C LEU A 1081 4.11 -61.78 10.58
N PRO A 1082 5.32 -61.48 10.05
CA PRO A 1082 6.08 -62.44 9.25
C PRO A 1082 6.79 -63.53 10.08
N SER A 1083 6.96 -63.31 11.38
CA SER A 1083 7.72 -64.20 12.26
C SER A 1083 6.83 -65.22 12.97
N LYS A 1084 7.02 -66.51 12.66
CA LYS A 1084 6.36 -67.61 13.39
C LYS A 1084 6.70 -67.59 14.89
N PHE A 1085 7.91 -67.15 15.26
CA PHE A 1085 8.36 -67.06 16.65
C PHE A 1085 7.59 -65.98 17.42
N TYR A 1086 7.53 -64.76 16.89
CA TYR A 1086 6.84 -63.66 17.58
C TYR A 1086 5.32 -63.85 17.61
N LYS A 1087 4.71 -64.42 16.57
CA LYS A 1087 3.28 -64.80 16.58
C LYS A 1087 2.94 -65.79 17.70
N LYS A 1088 3.76 -66.82 17.90
CA LYS A 1088 3.56 -67.81 18.98
C LYS A 1088 3.64 -67.14 20.36
N GLN A 1089 4.57 -66.20 20.52
CA GLN A 1089 4.73 -65.49 21.79
C GLN A 1089 3.60 -64.50 22.06
N LEU A 1090 3.10 -63.80 21.03
CA LEU A 1090 1.90 -62.97 21.12
C LEU A 1090 0.70 -63.79 21.61
N HIS A 1091 0.45 -64.94 20.99
CA HIS A 1091 -0.68 -65.79 21.34
C HIS A 1091 -0.60 -66.26 22.81
N LYS A 1092 0.59 -66.68 23.27
CA LYS A 1092 0.81 -67.03 24.68
C LYS A 1092 0.55 -65.85 25.62
N SER A 1093 1.06 -64.65 25.30
CA SER A 1093 0.82 -63.45 26.10
C SER A 1093 -0.68 -63.08 26.15
N LEU A 1094 -1.41 -63.18 25.03
CA LEU A 1094 -2.84 -62.88 24.97
C LEU A 1094 -3.68 -63.86 25.81
N VAL A 1095 -3.37 -65.16 25.78
CA VAL A 1095 -4.04 -66.18 26.61
C VAL A 1095 -3.78 -65.93 28.10
N ALA A 1096 -2.55 -65.56 28.47
CA ALA A 1096 -2.20 -65.19 29.85
C ALA A 1096 -2.94 -63.93 30.33
N TYR A 1097 -3.09 -62.91 29.48
CA TYR A 1097 -3.89 -61.72 29.81
C TYR A 1097 -5.37 -62.04 29.92
N ARG A 1098 -5.94 -62.82 29.00
CA ARG A 1098 -7.35 -63.24 29.01
C ARG A 1098 -7.69 -64.00 30.30
N THR A 1099 -6.84 -64.93 30.71
CA THR A 1099 -7.01 -65.68 31.98
C THR A 1099 -6.87 -64.79 33.21
N LYS A 1100 -5.97 -63.80 33.20
CA LYS A 1100 -5.81 -62.82 34.30
C LYS A 1100 -7.00 -61.86 34.41
N ILE A 1101 -7.55 -61.42 33.27
CA ILE A 1101 -8.76 -60.59 33.20
C ILE A 1101 -9.99 -61.40 33.63
N GLN A 1102 -10.15 -62.64 33.18
CA GLN A 1102 -11.23 -63.53 33.63
C GLN A 1102 -11.14 -63.83 35.14
N ARG A 1103 -9.95 -63.97 35.71
CA ARG A 1103 -9.76 -64.09 37.16
C ARG A 1103 -10.15 -62.81 37.91
N ARG A 1104 -9.78 -61.62 37.39
CA ARG A 1104 -10.19 -60.33 37.97
C ARG A 1104 -11.69 -60.07 37.85
N LEU A 1105 -12.30 -60.38 36.71
CA LEU A 1105 -13.75 -60.27 36.51
C LEU A 1105 -14.52 -61.25 37.40
N LYS A 1106 -14.02 -62.48 37.59
CA LYS A 1106 -14.57 -63.40 38.61
C LYS A 1106 -14.42 -62.81 40.02
N TYR A 1107 -13.27 -62.24 40.36
CA TYR A 1107 -13.05 -61.61 41.67
C TYR A 1107 -13.97 -60.40 41.94
N ILE A 1108 -14.29 -59.61 40.90
CA ILE A 1108 -15.25 -58.51 40.97
C ILE A 1108 -16.71 -59.01 41.04
N LYS A 1109 -17.01 -60.21 40.52
CA LYS A 1109 -18.34 -60.84 40.59
C LYS A 1109 -18.62 -61.56 41.92
N TYR A 1110 -17.57 -61.81 42.71
CA TYR A 1110 -17.63 -62.43 44.05
C TYR A 1110 -17.56 -61.40 45.18
N LYS A 1111 -17.50 -60.11 44.84
CA LYS A 1111 -17.61 -58.98 45.76
C LYS A 1111 -18.90 -58.24 45.41
#